data_AF-A0A1H8KNX4-F1
#
_entry.id   AF-A0A1H8KNX4-F1
#
_cell.length_a   1.000
_cell.length_b   1.000
_cell.length_c   1.000
_cell.angle_alpha   90.00
_cell.angle_beta   90.00
_cell.angle_gamma   90.00
#
_symmetry.space_group_name_H-M   'P 1'
#
loop_
_entity.id
_entity.type
_entity.pdbx_description
1 polymer ?
#
loop_
_entity_poly.entity_id
_entity_poly.type
_entity_poly.pdbx_seq_one_letter_code
_entity_poly.pdbx_strand_id
1 'polypeptide(L)'
;MVSGGPRRGPGGGEGTERPAAGEDVQPPPGAEQGAGDGAPALGQAERLPDQQGLRRRPPAPRGWTVRRRLAVGTSGALALLLVLSVAGGWEFARSTRLTDSLSRTDTPALVAAAQLEEALVSQETAVRGYGLTGQRSFLQPYTDGLVTQRRETAVLRSLLTDDTPASGELDALLAQVETWQSRFARPIAVAPQGAPVALAAQRADEGKREFDTVRAAGDRLQQALTTRRDKSRADLRRADTERDWIFGFIAAVIALLAVLVFVALRRGVTRPLGRLAYDVRTIADGRFDHVVTPTGPSDIRALALDVEYMRDRMVEALALRDLAHARLDEQTADLRRSNAELEQFAYVASHDLQEPLRKVASFCQLLERRYADQLDERAVQYIGFAVDGANRMQTLINDLLAFSRVGRVHAETAEVDLEELFARTVESHSLAIADAGAEITHDPLPVVHGDATQLGMLLQNLLSNALKFRSPDRPPRIDVSVVPRSEDEWEFAVTDNGIGIAPEFAERVFVIFQRLHTRDDYPGNGIGLALCKKIVDFHGGAIAIDPEHEQGTRFVFTLPRSASSADQLEAELLDAGVLDAGVLDVGSPGVASSDGASSDPVPAGAAGAAGDSAGGDGTTAARAADSGGARGAGDAEGVPDGDARAEGAER
;
A
#
# COMPACT_ATOMS: atom_id res chain seq x y z
N MET A 1 21.78 68.57 7.70
CA MET A 1 20.32 68.55 7.89
C MET A 1 20.07 67.86 9.23
N VAL A 2 20.17 68.56 10.37
CA VAL A 2 19.23 69.50 11.02
C VAL A 2 18.14 68.78 11.84
N SER A 3 18.23 69.01 13.16
CA SER A 3 17.22 69.04 14.24
C SER A 3 16.40 67.77 14.54
N GLY A 4 16.06 67.45 15.79
CA GLY A 4 16.18 68.16 17.07
C GLY A 4 15.34 67.41 18.12
N GLY A 5 15.78 67.40 19.39
CA GLY A 5 15.14 66.66 20.49
C GLY A 5 13.91 67.37 21.12
N PRO A 6 13.72 67.27 22.45
CA PRO A 6 12.67 66.48 23.12
C PRO A 6 11.71 67.33 23.98
N ARG A 7 10.64 66.75 24.60
CA ARG A 7 9.98 67.31 25.82
C ARG A 7 8.95 66.39 26.54
N ARG A 8 9.20 66.20 27.85
CA ARG A 8 8.38 66.11 29.10
C ARG A 8 6.86 65.74 29.10
N GLY A 9 6.46 64.95 30.12
CA GLY A 9 5.08 64.60 30.58
C GLY A 9 4.32 65.73 31.31
N PRO A 10 3.43 65.52 32.34
CA PRO A 10 2.99 64.30 33.07
C PRO A 10 1.44 64.20 33.31
N GLY A 11 0.97 63.20 34.09
CA GLY A 11 -0.30 63.33 34.84
C GLY A 11 -1.00 62.03 35.31
N GLY A 12 -1.22 61.92 36.63
CA GLY A 12 -2.36 61.20 37.24
C GLY A 12 -2.04 59.89 37.98
N GLY A 13 -1.94 59.95 39.31
CA GLY A 13 -1.85 58.78 40.20
C GLY A 13 -3.16 58.45 40.90
N GLU A 14 -3.15 57.33 41.64
CA GLU A 14 -3.76 57.06 42.96
C GLU A 14 -4.06 55.57 43.14
N GLY A 15 -3.92 55.07 44.38
CA GLY A 15 -4.66 53.89 44.84
C GLY A 15 -3.85 52.68 45.28
N THR A 16 -3.40 52.73 46.52
CA THR A 16 -2.76 51.70 47.36
C THR A 16 -3.69 50.54 47.77
N GLU A 17 -3.04 49.49 48.31
CA GLU A 17 -3.51 48.54 49.35
C GLU A 17 -4.12 47.15 48.97
N ARG A 18 -3.26 46.13 49.18
CA ARG A 18 -3.55 44.81 49.80
C ARG A 18 -4.18 44.98 51.20
N PRO A 19 -4.92 44.02 51.82
CA PRO A 19 -4.31 42.78 52.38
C PRO A 19 -5.21 41.53 52.65
N ALA A 20 -4.53 40.45 53.12
CA ALA A 20 -4.89 39.38 54.11
C ALA A 20 -6.16 38.49 53.90
N ALA A 21 -6.13 37.14 53.92
CA ALA A 21 -5.73 36.11 54.92
C ALA A 21 -6.83 35.77 55.98
N GLY A 22 -7.07 34.47 56.19
CA GLY A 22 -8.05 33.82 57.12
C GLY A 22 -9.22 33.19 56.33
N GLU A 23 -9.74 31.97 56.56
CA GLU A 23 -9.80 31.13 57.77
C GLU A 23 -10.21 29.69 57.41
N ASP A 24 -9.87 28.75 58.30
CA ASP A 24 -10.25 27.35 58.36
C ASP A 24 -11.78 27.13 58.49
N VAL A 25 -12.33 26.13 57.80
CA VAL A 25 -13.59 25.47 58.20
C VAL A 25 -13.53 23.96 57.94
N GLN A 26 -13.68 23.22 59.03
CA GLN A 26 -13.75 21.76 59.15
C GLN A 26 -15.22 21.32 59.22
N PRO A 27 -15.63 20.18 58.62
CA PRO A 27 -16.94 19.59 58.92
C PRO A 27 -16.83 18.46 59.99
N PRO A 28 -17.93 18.14 60.69
CA PRO A 28 -17.91 17.54 62.03
C PRO A 28 -17.86 15.98 62.05
N PRO A 29 -17.62 15.36 63.23
CA PRO A 29 -17.47 13.91 63.38
C PRO A 29 -18.71 13.17 63.90
N GLY A 30 -18.91 11.94 63.40
CA GLY A 30 -19.37 10.74 64.14
C GLY A 30 -20.86 10.58 64.55
N ALA A 31 -21.52 9.53 64.02
CA ALA A 31 -22.47 8.68 64.76
C ALA A 31 -22.75 7.34 64.03
N GLU A 32 -22.13 6.27 64.55
CA GLU A 32 -22.65 4.91 64.83
C GLU A 32 -23.42 4.05 63.79
N GLN A 33 -22.74 2.95 63.40
CA GLN A 33 -23.11 1.52 63.50
C GLN A 33 -24.59 1.04 63.33
N GLY A 34 -24.79 0.07 62.42
CA GLY A 34 -25.90 -0.90 62.54
C GLY A 34 -26.30 -1.67 61.27
N ALA A 35 -25.66 -2.81 61.03
CA ALA A 35 -26.16 -4.09 60.47
C ALA A 35 -27.09 -4.15 59.22
N GLY A 36 -26.72 -5.02 58.26
CA GLY A 36 -27.65 -5.53 57.24
C GLY A 36 -26.96 -6.25 56.08
N ASP A 37 -26.86 -7.56 56.21
CA ASP A 37 -26.17 -8.55 55.38
C ASP A 37 -26.68 -8.67 53.92
N GLY A 38 -25.80 -9.10 53.00
CA GLY A 38 -26.20 -9.72 51.73
C GLY A 38 -26.15 -8.88 50.44
N ALA A 39 -24.96 -8.58 49.93
CA ALA A 39 -24.75 -8.31 48.50
C ALA A 39 -23.47 -9.01 48.03
N PRO A 40 -23.49 -9.75 46.91
CA PRO A 40 -22.32 -10.49 46.46
C PRO A 40 -21.21 -9.51 46.10
N ALA A 41 -20.03 -9.76 46.64
CA ALA A 41 -18.83 -9.03 46.33
C ALA A 41 -18.58 -9.10 44.81
N LEU A 42 -18.78 -7.98 44.11
CA LEU A 42 -18.19 -7.71 42.81
C LEU A 42 -16.67 -7.65 43.02
N GLY A 43 -16.07 -8.84 43.07
CA GLY A 43 -14.65 -9.05 43.13
C GLY A 43 -14.01 -8.52 41.86
N GLN A 44 -13.03 -7.64 42.08
CA GLN A 44 -11.91 -7.40 41.17
C GLN A 44 -12.33 -6.93 39.77
N ALA A 45 -12.63 -5.64 39.68
CA ALA A 45 -12.17 -4.87 38.53
C ALA A 45 -10.64 -4.97 38.50
N GLU A 46 -10.15 -6.04 37.87
CA GLU A 46 -8.77 -6.21 37.47
C GLU A 46 -8.43 -4.94 36.67
N ARG A 47 -7.57 -4.11 37.26
CA ARG A 47 -7.10 -2.89 36.60
C ARG A 47 -6.55 -3.33 35.26
N LEU A 48 -7.19 -2.88 34.17
CA LEU A 48 -6.56 -2.84 32.87
C LEU A 48 -5.11 -2.40 33.08
N PRO A 49 -4.11 -3.17 32.63
CA PRO A 49 -2.72 -2.80 32.84
C PRO A 49 -2.53 -1.37 32.34
N ASP A 50 -1.92 -0.55 33.18
CA ASP A 50 -1.59 0.85 32.95
C ASP A 50 -1.33 1.11 31.45
N GLN A 51 -2.13 1.97 30.81
CA GLN A 51 -1.79 2.56 29.50
C GLN A 51 -0.58 3.52 29.59
N GLN A 52 0.35 3.27 30.51
CA GLN A 52 1.61 3.98 30.68
C GLN A 52 2.72 3.44 29.75
N GLY A 53 2.40 2.47 28.89
CA GLY A 53 3.34 1.80 27.99
C GLY A 53 3.41 2.34 26.55
N LEU A 54 2.70 3.42 26.19
CA LEU A 54 2.88 4.06 24.87
C LEU A 54 4.28 4.67 24.81
N ARG A 55 5.29 3.84 24.49
CA ARG A 55 6.67 4.26 24.28
C ARG A 55 6.65 5.38 23.28
N ARG A 56 6.88 6.62 23.74
CA ARG A 56 6.84 7.78 22.86
C ARG A 56 7.79 7.53 21.68
N ARG A 57 7.32 7.85 20.47
CA ARG A 57 8.11 7.70 19.24
C ARG A 57 9.53 8.23 19.51
N PRO A 58 10.57 7.41 19.24
CA PRO A 58 11.94 7.79 19.58
C PRO A 58 12.32 9.12 18.89
N PRO A 59 13.03 10.01 19.58
CA PRO A 59 13.42 11.29 19.00
C PRO A 59 14.32 11.08 17.78
N ALA A 60 14.17 11.96 16.78
CA ALA A 60 14.93 11.85 15.54
C ALA A 60 16.45 11.80 15.83
N PRO A 61 17.16 10.81 15.26
CA PRO A 61 18.57 10.62 15.55
C PRO A 61 19.41 11.81 15.07
N ARG A 62 20.27 12.33 15.95
CA ARG A 62 21.25 13.37 15.59
C ARG A 62 22.32 12.79 14.66
N GLY A 63 22.64 13.48 13.58
CA GLY A 63 23.66 13.06 12.61
C GLY A 63 23.42 13.64 11.21
N TRP A 64 24.38 13.41 10.31
CA TRP A 64 24.23 13.81 8.91
C TRP A 64 23.36 12.80 8.15
N THR A 65 22.43 13.32 7.37
CA THR A 65 21.61 12.55 6.44
C THR A 65 22.45 12.04 5.27
N VAL A 66 21.96 11.03 4.54
CA VAL A 66 22.54 10.60 3.27
C VAL A 66 22.71 11.80 2.34
N ARG A 67 21.66 12.62 2.20
CA ARG A 67 21.66 13.80 1.32
C ARG A 67 22.80 14.77 1.66
N ARG A 68 23.01 15.09 2.95
CA ARG A 68 24.06 16.05 3.35
C ARG A 68 25.46 15.47 3.13
N ARG A 69 25.66 14.18 3.42
CA ARG A 69 26.94 13.50 3.16
C ARG A 69 27.27 13.47 1.68
N LEU A 70 26.30 13.09 0.83
CA LEU A 70 26.48 13.07 -0.61
C LEU A 70 26.75 14.48 -1.15
N ALA A 71 25.96 15.48 -0.77
CA ALA A 71 26.14 16.86 -1.25
C ALA A 71 27.53 17.42 -0.93
N VAL A 72 28.04 17.22 0.30
CA VAL A 72 29.39 17.68 0.67
C VAL A 72 30.46 16.92 -0.12
N GLY A 73 30.31 15.60 -0.26
CA GLY A 73 31.25 14.77 -1.03
C GLY A 73 31.28 15.11 -2.52
N THR A 74 30.13 15.27 -3.16
CA THR A 74 30.02 15.61 -4.58
C THR A 74 30.53 17.01 -4.87
N SER A 75 30.23 17.99 -4.01
CA SER A 75 30.76 19.35 -4.17
C SER A 75 32.29 19.39 -4.02
N GLY A 76 32.85 18.64 -3.07
CA GLY A 76 34.30 18.50 -2.93
C GLY A 76 34.96 17.84 -4.15
N ALA A 77 34.36 16.78 -4.68
CA ALA A 77 34.85 16.09 -5.88
C ALA A 77 34.77 16.99 -7.12
N LEU A 78 33.67 17.71 -7.33
CA LEU A 78 33.50 18.65 -8.43
C LEU A 78 34.50 19.81 -8.37
N ALA A 79 34.74 20.38 -7.19
CA ALA A 79 35.74 21.44 -7.01
C ALA A 79 37.15 20.94 -7.35
N LEU A 80 37.51 19.72 -6.92
CA LEU A 80 38.80 19.11 -7.26
C LEU A 80 38.94 18.88 -8.77
N LEU A 81 37.90 18.32 -9.41
CA LEU A 81 37.90 18.09 -10.87
C LEU A 81 37.98 19.40 -11.65
N LEU A 82 37.35 20.47 -11.18
CA LEU A 82 37.47 21.80 -11.80
C LEU A 82 38.91 22.29 -11.78
N VAL A 83 39.57 22.25 -10.61
CA VAL A 83 40.97 22.67 -10.45
C VAL A 83 41.90 21.85 -11.37
N LEU A 84 41.71 20.53 -11.39
CA LEU A 84 42.46 19.63 -12.26
C LEU A 84 42.23 19.91 -13.76
N SER A 85 40.98 20.21 -14.14
CA SER A 85 40.63 20.53 -15.53
C SER A 85 41.28 21.84 -15.98
N VAL A 86 41.29 22.86 -15.13
CA VAL A 86 41.96 24.15 -15.41
C VAL A 86 43.47 23.96 -15.56
N ALA A 87 44.10 23.18 -14.66
CA ALA A 87 45.52 22.86 -14.75
C ALA A 87 45.88 22.09 -16.03
N GLY A 88 45.09 21.07 -16.39
CA GLY A 88 45.27 20.31 -17.64
C GLY A 88 45.08 21.18 -18.88
N GLY A 89 44.10 22.08 -18.88
CA GLY A 89 43.89 23.03 -19.98
C GLY A 89 45.03 24.03 -20.15
N TRP A 90 45.60 24.52 -19.04
CA TRP A 90 46.76 25.41 -19.07
C TRP A 90 48.00 24.72 -19.66
N GLU A 91 48.28 23.48 -19.25
CA GLU A 91 49.43 22.72 -19.79
C GLU A 91 49.24 22.37 -21.27
N PHE A 92 48.02 22.03 -21.68
CA PHE A 92 47.71 21.79 -23.09
C PHE A 92 47.97 23.04 -23.94
N ALA A 93 47.51 24.21 -23.48
CA ALA A 93 47.76 25.48 -24.16
C ALA A 93 49.27 25.82 -24.25
N ARG A 94 50.07 25.44 -23.25
CA ARG A 94 51.53 25.61 -23.24
C ARG A 94 52.22 24.73 -24.28
N SER A 95 51.89 23.44 -24.36
CA SER A 95 52.42 22.51 -25.37
C SER A 95 52.07 22.95 -26.81
N THR A 96 50.84 23.45 -27.04
CA THR A 96 50.45 23.96 -28.37
C THR A 96 51.27 25.17 -28.82
N ARG A 97 51.67 26.07 -27.90
CA ARG A 97 52.52 27.24 -28.25
C ARG A 97 53.93 26.82 -28.65
N LEU A 98 54.48 25.80 -27.98
CA LEU A 98 55.81 25.26 -28.30
C LEU A 98 55.83 24.53 -29.64
N THR A 99 54.76 23.80 -29.96
CA THR A 99 54.62 23.08 -31.24
C THR A 99 54.59 24.04 -32.43
N ASP A 100 53.90 25.17 -32.29
CA ASP A 100 53.71 26.14 -33.38
C ASP A 100 55.04 26.80 -33.81
N SER A 101 55.95 27.04 -32.86
CA SER A 101 57.28 27.62 -33.14
C SER A 101 58.19 26.69 -33.97
N LEU A 102 58.18 25.39 -33.68
CA LEU A 102 58.96 24.38 -34.42
C LEU A 102 58.53 24.24 -35.89
N SER A 103 57.21 24.26 -36.13
CA SER A 103 56.64 24.10 -37.47
C SER A 103 56.70 25.38 -38.30
N ARG A 104 56.48 26.55 -37.69
CA ARG A 104 56.39 27.81 -38.42
C ARG A 104 57.74 28.52 -38.60
N THR A 105 58.71 28.26 -37.73
CA THR A 105 59.94 29.07 -37.70
C THR A 105 61.20 28.21 -37.83
N ASP A 106 61.43 27.26 -36.93
CA ASP A 106 62.73 26.56 -36.86
C ASP A 106 62.97 25.61 -38.04
N THR A 107 61.94 24.87 -38.48
CA THR A 107 62.07 23.94 -39.62
C THR A 107 62.20 24.67 -40.97
N PRO A 108 61.35 25.68 -41.28
CA PRO A 108 61.51 26.45 -42.51
C PRO A 108 62.82 27.23 -42.59
N ALA A 109 63.36 27.72 -41.47
CA ALA A 109 64.65 28.43 -41.45
C ALA A 109 65.82 27.52 -41.87
N LEU A 110 65.85 26.27 -41.40
CA LEU A 110 66.86 25.30 -41.84
C LEU A 110 66.77 24.97 -43.32
N VAL A 111 65.55 24.82 -43.85
CA VAL A 111 65.33 24.56 -45.28
C VAL A 111 65.81 25.75 -46.12
N ALA A 112 65.46 26.98 -45.73
CA ALA A 112 65.90 28.19 -46.42
C ALA A 112 67.43 28.37 -46.36
N ALA A 113 68.07 28.05 -45.24
CA ALA A 113 69.53 28.08 -45.10
C ALA A 113 70.22 27.06 -46.01
N ALA A 114 69.69 25.83 -46.10
CA ALA A 114 70.23 24.81 -47.00
C ALA A 114 70.05 25.19 -48.49
N GLN A 115 68.91 25.76 -48.86
CA GLN A 115 68.67 26.25 -50.23
C GLN A 115 69.55 27.46 -50.58
N LEU A 116 69.80 28.33 -49.61
CA LEU A 116 70.76 29.43 -49.77
C LEU A 116 72.17 28.90 -50.02
N GLU A 117 72.62 27.93 -49.24
CA GLU A 117 73.93 27.30 -49.42
C GLU A 117 74.06 26.61 -50.77
N GLU A 118 73.07 25.83 -51.18
CA GLU A 118 73.01 25.20 -52.52
C GLU A 118 73.10 26.25 -53.63
N ALA A 119 72.38 27.37 -53.50
CA ALA A 119 72.43 28.47 -54.45
C ALA A 119 73.84 29.10 -54.52
N LEU A 120 74.53 29.25 -53.38
CA LEU A 120 75.89 29.79 -53.33
C LEU A 120 76.91 28.84 -53.97
N VAL A 121 76.80 27.53 -53.72
CA VAL A 121 77.66 26.51 -54.36
C VAL A 121 77.40 26.43 -55.87
N SER A 122 76.14 26.55 -56.29
CA SER A 122 75.76 26.63 -57.71
C SER A 122 76.37 27.87 -58.38
N GLN A 123 76.33 29.03 -57.71
CA GLN A 123 76.98 30.25 -58.18
C GLN A 123 78.49 30.06 -58.35
N GLU A 124 79.17 29.47 -57.37
CA GLU A 124 80.62 29.16 -57.43
C GLU A 124 80.94 28.29 -58.65
N THR A 125 80.19 27.19 -58.77
CA THR A 125 80.39 26.19 -59.84
C THR A 125 80.16 26.80 -61.22
N ALA A 126 79.12 27.63 -61.37
CA ALA A 126 78.77 28.32 -62.60
C ALA A 126 79.83 29.35 -63.03
N VAL A 127 80.26 30.22 -62.09
CA VAL A 127 81.31 31.22 -62.35
C VAL A 127 82.62 30.56 -62.73
N ARG A 128 82.99 29.48 -62.03
CA ARG A 128 84.20 28.71 -62.33
C ARG A 128 84.11 28.00 -63.69
N GLY A 129 82.96 27.42 -64.00
CA GLY A 129 82.69 26.80 -65.30
C GLY A 129 82.77 27.79 -66.47
N TYR A 130 82.17 28.98 -66.33
CA TYR A 130 82.31 30.06 -67.30
C TYR A 130 83.75 30.55 -67.41
N GLY A 131 84.41 30.72 -66.27
CA GLY A 131 85.82 31.08 -66.19
C GLY A 131 86.72 30.13 -66.97
N LEU A 132 86.51 28.81 -66.85
CA LEU A 132 87.32 27.79 -67.53
C LEU A 132 87.00 27.62 -69.02
N THR A 133 85.73 27.77 -69.42
CA THR A 133 85.26 27.40 -70.76
C THR A 133 84.97 28.60 -71.68
N GLY A 134 84.71 29.78 -71.11
CA GLY A 134 84.22 30.97 -71.83
C GLY A 134 82.80 30.85 -72.38
N GLN A 135 82.08 29.75 -72.12
CA GLN A 135 80.74 29.50 -72.67
C GLN A 135 79.64 30.09 -71.76
N ARG A 136 78.87 31.05 -72.27
CA ARG A 136 77.84 31.76 -71.51
C ARG A 136 76.73 30.86 -70.91
N SER A 137 76.48 29.69 -71.49
CA SER A 137 75.53 28.71 -70.94
C SER A 137 75.85 28.30 -69.50
N PHE A 138 77.13 28.32 -69.10
CA PHE A 138 77.54 28.02 -67.73
C PHE A 138 77.21 29.12 -66.72
N LEU A 139 76.80 30.33 -67.15
CA LEU A 139 76.39 31.40 -66.24
C LEU A 139 74.92 31.28 -65.78
N GLN A 140 74.13 30.41 -66.39
CA GLN A 140 72.71 30.29 -66.04
C GLN A 140 72.47 29.87 -64.56
N PRO A 141 73.19 28.88 -64.01
CA PRO A 141 73.07 28.57 -62.58
C PRO A 141 73.57 29.69 -61.66
N TYR A 142 74.47 30.57 -62.15
CA TYR A 142 74.86 31.78 -61.41
C TYR A 142 73.73 32.81 -61.35
N THR A 143 73.06 33.08 -62.47
CA THR A 143 71.92 34.01 -62.49
C THR A 143 70.73 33.49 -61.67
N ASP A 144 70.43 32.19 -61.79
CA ASP A 144 69.36 31.54 -61.03
C ASP A 144 69.70 31.48 -59.52
N GLY A 145 70.97 31.24 -59.20
CA GLY A 145 71.50 31.26 -57.85
C GLY A 145 71.39 32.65 -57.18
N LEU A 146 71.59 33.75 -57.91
CA LEU A 146 71.42 35.11 -57.38
C LEU A 146 69.96 35.46 -57.07
N VAL A 147 69.00 34.89 -57.82
CA VAL A 147 67.57 35.04 -57.55
C VAL A 147 67.20 34.24 -56.31
N THR A 148 67.64 32.99 -56.23
CA THR A 148 67.41 32.10 -55.09
C THR A 148 68.03 32.66 -53.82
N GLN A 149 69.28 33.14 -53.87
CA GLN A 149 69.95 33.80 -52.75
C GLN A 149 69.09 34.95 -52.18
N ARG A 150 68.58 35.85 -53.04
CA ARG A 150 67.75 36.99 -52.60
C ARG A 150 66.45 36.51 -51.95
N ARG A 151 65.80 35.51 -52.52
CA ARG A 151 64.55 34.94 -52.00
C ARG A 151 64.78 34.30 -50.63
N GLU A 152 65.73 33.38 -50.52
CA GLU A 152 65.98 32.65 -49.28
C GLU A 152 66.53 33.56 -48.18
N THR A 153 67.32 34.59 -48.54
CA THR A 153 67.75 35.62 -47.58
C THR A 153 66.56 36.39 -47.01
N ALA A 154 65.57 36.74 -47.84
CA ALA A 154 64.36 37.43 -47.38
C ALA A 154 63.53 36.53 -46.46
N VAL A 155 63.38 35.25 -46.80
CA VAL A 155 62.71 34.24 -45.95
C VAL A 155 63.43 34.12 -44.61
N LEU A 156 64.75 33.88 -44.61
CA LEU A 156 65.54 33.76 -43.38
C LEU A 156 65.45 35.02 -42.51
N ARG A 157 65.54 36.22 -43.09
CA ARG A 157 65.36 37.46 -42.32
C ARG A 157 64.01 37.56 -41.63
N SER A 158 62.93 37.11 -42.30
CA SER A 158 61.60 37.11 -41.69
C SER A 158 61.47 36.09 -40.55
N LEU A 159 62.09 34.93 -40.68
CA LEU A 159 62.02 33.84 -39.69
C LEU A 159 62.97 34.03 -38.51
N LEU A 160 64.04 34.80 -38.67
CA LEU A 160 65.07 35.01 -37.66
C LEU A 160 64.95 36.35 -36.91
N THR A 161 63.85 37.07 -37.10
CA THR A 161 63.60 38.40 -36.50
C THR A 161 63.88 38.46 -34.99
N ASP A 162 63.53 37.42 -34.25
CA ASP A 162 63.66 37.36 -32.79
C ASP A 162 64.90 36.58 -32.30
N ASP A 163 65.76 36.10 -33.21
CA ASP A 163 66.91 35.25 -32.88
C ASP A 163 68.24 35.94 -33.20
N THR A 164 68.77 36.62 -32.19
CA THR A 164 70.00 37.42 -32.28
C THR A 164 71.23 36.59 -32.70
N PRO A 165 71.49 35.39 -32.17
CA PRO A 165 72.57 34.52 -32.65
C PRO A 165 72.46 34.12 -34.13
N ALA A 166 71.33 33.58 -34.57
CA ALA A 166 71.19 33.08 -35.93
C ALA A 166 71.12 34.21 -36.98
N SER A 167 70.49 35.34 -36.63
CA SER A 167 70.53 36.54 -37.48
C SER A 167 71.96 37.06 -37.63
N GLY A 168 72.76 37.02 -36.56
CA GLY A 168 74.18 37.41 -36.60
C GLY A 168 75.02 36.52 -37.53
N GLU A 169 74.82 35.20 -37.50
CA GLU A 169 75.50 34.27 -38.41
C GLU A 169 75.03 34.44 -39.87
N LEU A 170 73.76 34.77 -40.11
CA LEU A 170 73.26 35.10 -41.45
C LEU A 170 73.92 36.36 -41.99
N ASP A 171 74.01 37.42 -41.20
CA ASP A 171 74.67 38.66 -41.61
C ASP A 171 76.18 38.44 -41.87
N ALA A 172 76.83 37.59 -41.06
CA ALA A 172 78.22 37.19 -41.28
C ALA A 172 78.39 36.43 -42.60
N LEU A 173 77.50 35.48 -42.93
CA LEU A 173 77.49 34.78 -44.21
C LEU A 173 77.32 35.75 -45.38
N LEU A 174 76.32 36.64 -45.32
CA LEU A 174 76.04 37.60 -46.40
C LEU A 174 77.20 38.57 -46.64
N ALA A 175 77.92 38.97 -45.59
CA ALA A 175 79.12 39.79 -45.71
C ALA A 175 80.26 39.05 -46.44
N GLN A 176 80.47 37.76 -46.15
CA GLN A 176 81.44 36.93 -46.85
C GLN A 176 81.02 36.70 -48.31
N VAL A 177 79.73 36.46 -48.56
CA VAL A 177 79.18 36.30 -49.91
C VAL A 177 79.38 37.56 -50.76
N GLU A 178 79.08 38.75 -50.24
CA GLU A 178 79.31 40.00 -50.98
C GLU A 178 80.80 40.23 -51.25
N THR A 179 81.67 39.87 -50.31
CA THR A 179 83.13 39.95 -50.48
C THR A 179 83.58 39.07 -51.64
N TRP A 180 83.20 37.79 -51.64
CA TRP A 180 83.51 36.85 -52.73
C TRP A 180 82.88 37.27 -54.08
N GLN A 181 81.61 37.70 -54.07
CA GLN A 181 80.90 38.11 -55.27
C GLN A 181 81.53 39.35 -55.92
N SER A 182 81.91 40.35 -55.13
CA SER A 182 82.47 41.61 -55.64
C SER A 182 83.90 41.45 -56.15
N ARG A 183 84.72 40.62 -55.49
CA ARG A 183 86.15 40.43 -55.81
C ARG A 183 86.41 39.37 -56.88
N PHE A 184 85.59 38.31 -56.90
CA PHE A 184 85.81 37.16 -57.79
C PHE A 184 84.66 36.94 -58.76
N ALA A 185 83.43 36.74 -58.27
CA ALA A 185 82.33 36.25 -59.11
C ALA A 185 81.86 37.25 -60.18
N ARG A 186 81.60 38.50 -59.79
CA ARG A 186 81.08 39.57 -60.67
C ARG A 186 82.10 39.99 -61.74
N PRO A 187 83.41 40.16 -61.44
CA PRO A 187 84.41 40.42 -62.47
C PRO A 187 84.49 39.33 -63.55
N ILE A 188 84.34 38.05 -63.17
CA ILE A 188 84.35 36.93 -64.12
C ILE A 188 83.03 36.87 -64.91
N ALA A 189 81.88 37.05 -64.25
CA ALA A 189 80.57 36.95 -64.88
C ALA A 189 80.30 38.04 -65.94
N VAL A 190 80.90 39.23 -65.82
CA VAL A 190 80.70 40.36 -66.75
C VAL A 190 81.76 40.39 -67.87
N ALA A 191 82.79 39.55 -67.80
CA ALA A 191 83.87 39.53 -68.79
C ALA A 191 83.38 39.10 -70.21
N PRO A 192 83.84 39.75 -71.29
CA PRO A 192 83.48 39.42 -72.67
C PRO A 192 84.02 38.03 -73.09
N GLN A 193 83.36 37.36 -74.06
CA GLN A 193 83.75 36.01 -74.51
C GLN A 193 85.24 35.96 -74.92
N GLY A 194 86.00 35.02 -74.34
CA GLY A 194 87.43 34.79 -74.59
C GLY A 194 88.39 35.33 -73.51
N ALA A 195 88.03 36.40 -72.80
CA ALA A 195 88.77 36.91 -71.63
C ALA A 195 88.64 36.12 -70.29
N PRO A 196 87.59 35.31 -70.03
CA PRO A 196 87.37 34.68 -68.73
C PRO A 196 88.46 33.68 -68.33
N VAL A 197 89.04 32.97 -69.30
CA VAL A 197 90.02 31.89 -69.08
C VAL A 197 91.29 32.42 -68.42
N ALA A 198 91.77 33.59 -68.84
CA ALA A 198 92.97 34.20 -68.25
C ALA A 198 92.71 34.74 -66.83
N LEU A 199 91.57 35.43 -66.64
CA LEU A 199 91.22 36.04 -65.35
C LEU A 199 90.88 34.99 -64.28
N ALA A 200 90.14 33.95 -64.66
CA ALA A 200 89.78 32.85 -63.79
C ALA A 200 91.00 31.99 -63.41
N ALA A 201 91.94 31.76 -64.34
CA ALA A 201 93.17 31.04 -64.04
C ALA A 201 94.11 31.82 -63.10
N GLN A 202 94.25 33.14 -63.29
CA GLN A 202 95.12 33.98 -62.46
C GLN A 202 94.62 34.11 -61.01
N ARG A 203 93.29 34.07 -60.80
CA ARG A 203 92.66 34.28 -59.49
C ARG A 203 92.01 33.04 -58.90
N ALA A 204 92.21 31.85 -59.48
CA ALA A 204 91.56 30.61 -59.04
C ALA A 204 91.79 30.32 -57.55
N ASP A 205 93.03 30.48 -57.06
CA ASP A 205 93.39 30.23 -55.66
C ASP A 205 92.83 31.29 -54.70
N GLU A 206 92.60 32.51 -55.17
CA GLU A 206 91.98 33.58 -54.40
C GLU A 206 90.47 33.35 -54.29
N GLY A 207 89.80 33.05 -55.41
CA GLY A 207 88.38 32.73 -55.45
C GLY A 207 88.02 31.49 -54.63
N LYS A 208 88.87 30.45 -54.65
CA LYS A 208 88.69 29.27 -53.81
C LYS A 208 88.79 29.63 -52.32
N ARG A 209 89.82 30.36 -51.90
CA ARG A 209 90.00 30.77 -50.49
C ARG A 209 88.86 31.65 -50.00
N GLU A 210 88.40 32.60 -50.81
CA GLU A 210 87.24 33.44 -50.46
C GLU A 210 85.93 32.63 -50.44
N PHE A 211 85.76 31.62 -51.29
CA PHE A 211 84.58 30.76 -51.19
C PHE A 211 84.65 29.78 -50.02
N ASP A 212 85.83 29.31 -49.63
CA ASP A 212 86.00 28.49 -48.43
C ASP A 212 85.58 29.26 -47.16
N THR A 213 85.74 30.59 -47.10
CA THR A 213 85.19 31.42 -46.00
C THR A 213 83.67 31.55 -46.05
N VAL A 214 83.08 31.58 -47.25
CA VAL A 214 81.62 31.52 -47.45
C VAL A 214 81.07 30.18 -46.95
N ARG A 215 81.68 29.06 -47.35
CA ARG A 215 81.29 27.72 -46.90
C ARG A 215 81.36 27.60 -45.37
N ALA A 216 82.47 28.04 -44.77
CA ALA A 216 82.62 28.05 -43.31
C ALA A 216 81.61 28.94 -42.58
N ALA A 217 81.15 30.05 -43.19
CA ALA A 217 80.07 30.87 -42.63
C ALA A 217 78.69 30.21 -42.80
N GLY A 218 78.46 29.52 -43.92
CA GLY A 218 77.26 28.71 -44.15
C GLY A 218 77.13 27.58 -43.12
N ASP A 219 78.22 26.86 -42.86
CA ASP A 219 78.29 25.81 -41.84
C ASP A 219 77.94 26.33 -40.45
N ARG A 220 78.45 27.52 -40.08
CA ARG A 220 78.12 28.16 -38.79
C ARG A 220 76.65 28.54 -38.68
N LEU A 221 76.05 29.08 -39.75
CA LEU A 221 74.62 29.38 -39.79
C LEU A 221 73.78 28.08 -39.66
N GLN A 222 74.10 27.04 -40.42
CA GLN A 222 73.42 25.74 -40.29
C GLN A 222 73.56 25.16 -38.87
N GLN A 223 74.75 25.25 -38.28
CA GLN A 223 74.99 24.77 -36.92
C GLN A 223 74.19 25.54 -35.87
N ALA A 224 74.08 26.86 -36.01
CA ALA A 224 73.26 27.70 -35.13
C ALA A 224 71.77 27.32 -35.22
N LEU A 225 71.25 27.16 -36.44
CA LEU A 225 69.86 26.80 -36.69
C LEU A 225 69.52 25.37 -36.23
N THR A 226 70.43 24.41 -36.42
CA THR A 226 70.24 23.02 -35.96
C THR A 226 70.25 22.94 -34.44
N THR A 227 71.20 23.63 -33.78
CA THR A 227 71.26 23.72 -32.31
C THR A 227 69.97 24.30 -31.73
N ARG A 228 69.45 25.36 -32.36
CA ARG A 228 68.15 25.96 -31.98
C ARG A 228 67.00 24.97 -32.14
N ARG A 229 66.84 24.33 -33.31
CA ARG A 229 65.79 23.33 -33.56
C ARG A 229 65.84 22.19 -32.53
N ASP A 230 67.04 21.70 -32.22
CA ASP A 230 67.21 20.56 -31.32
C ASP A 230 66.89 20.93 -29.87
N LYS A 231 67.19 22.18 -29.46
CA LYS A 231 66.75 22.74 -28.18
C LYS A 231 65.22 22.85 -28.13
N SER A 232 64.58 23.45 -29.13
CA SER A 232 63.12 23.55 -29.22
C SER A 232 62.45 22.17 -29.17
N ARG A 233 63.00 21.16 -29.86
CA ARG A 233 62.53 19.76 -29.79
C ARG A 233 62.70 19.12 -28.41
N ALA A 234 63.78 19.42 -27.70
CA ALA A 234 64.01 18.91 -26.35
C ALA A 234 63.01 19.52 -25.36
N ASP A 235 62.76 20.83 -25.47
CA ASP A 235 61.79 21.53 -24.63
C ASP A 235 60.35 21.06 -24.89
N LEU A 236 60.00 20.80 -26.16
CA LEU A 236 58.72 20.19 -26.51
C LEU A 236 58.56 18.80 -25.89
N ARG A 237 59.57 17.92 -26.01
CA ARG A 237 59.51 16.57 -25.41
C ARG A 237 59.37 16.60 -23.89
N ARG A 238 60.01 17.55 -23.21
CA ARG A 238 59.83 17.76 -21.77
C ARG A 238 58.39 18.19 -21.46
N ALA A 239 57.87 19.18 -22.18
CA ALA A 239 56.50 19.65 -22.01
C ALA A 239 55.46 18.54 -22.28
N ASP A 240 55.65 17.73 -23.31
CA ASP A 240 54.77 16.60 -23.61
C ASP A 240 54.84 15.51 -22.53
N THR A 241 56.04 15.24 -21.98
CA THR A 241 56.20 14.31 -20.86
C THR A 241 55.53 14.85 -19.59
N GLU A 242 55.71 16.15 -19.27
CA GLU A 242 55.03 16.82 -18.15
C GLU A 242 53.51 16.74 -18.32
N ARG A 243 53.02 16.99 -19.54
CA ARG A 243 51.61 16.91 -19.90
C ARG A 243 51.04 15.49 -19.71
N ASP A 244 51.73 14.47 -20.19
CA ASP A 244 51.27 13.08 -20.08
C ASP A 244 51.23 12.63 -18.60
N TRP A 245 52.19 13.06 -17.77
CA TRP A 245 52.13 12.84 -16.32
C TRP A 245 50.93 13.54 -15.67
N ILE A 246 50.63 14.79 -16.05
CA ILE A 246 49.46 15.52 -15.53
C ILE A 246 48.16 14.81 -15.92
N PHE A 247 47.99 14.41 -17.19
CA PHE A 247 46.79 13.68 -17.61
C PHE A 247 46.67 12.30 -16.94
N GLY A 248 47.78 11.59 -16.78
CA GLY A 248 47.81 10.33 -16.03
C GLY A 248 47.39 10.52 -14.57
N PHE A 249 47.86 11.59 -13.91
CA PHE A 249 47.45 11.95 -12.56
C PHE A 249 45.96 12.31 -12.47
N ILE A 250 45.43 13.12 -13.39
CA ILE A 250 44.01 13.47 -13.46
C ILE A 250 43.15 12.20 -13.62
N ALA A 251 43.52 11.30 -14.53
CA ALA A 251 42.82 10.03 -14.73
C ALA A 251 42.83 9.16 -13.46
N ALA A 252 43.97 9.07 -12.76
CA ALA A 252 44.08 8.34 -11.50
C ALA A 252 43.20 8.95 -10.40
N VAL A 253 43.13 10.28 -10.29
CA VAL A 253 42.24 10.97 -9.34
C VAL A 253 40.77 10.72 -9.66
N ILE A 254 40.37 10.77 -10.94
CA ILE A 254 39.00 10.45 -11.37
C ILE A 254 38.64 9.01 -10.99
N ALA A 255 39.51 8.04 -11.26
CA ALA A 255 39.30 6.65 -10.89
C ALA A 255 39.17 6.47 -9.37
N LEU A 256 40.03 7.13 -8.59
CA LEU A 256 39.98 7.12 -7.13
C LEU A 256 38.67 7.72 -6.60
N LEU A 257 38.24 8.86 -7.16
CA LEU A 257 36.96 9.48 -6.81
C LEU A 257 35.78 8.56 -7.11
N ALA A 258 35.79 7.87 -8.25
CA ALA A 258 34.75 6.89 -8.60
C ALA A 258 34.67 5.74 -7.58
N VAL A 259 35.82 5.19 -7.17
CA VAL A 259 35.89 4.15 -6.13
C VAL A 259 35.40 4.68 -4.77
N LEU A 260 35.82 5.89 -4.38
CA LEU A 260 35.37 6.52 -3.13
C LEU A 260 33.86 6.75 -3.12
N VAL A 261 33.30 7.26 -4.21
CA VAL A 261 31.85 7.45 -4.37
C VAL A 261 31.12 6.11 -4.30
N PHE A 262 31.60 5.08 -4.98
CA PHE A 262 31.02 3.73 -4.92
C PHE A 262 31.03 3.16 -3.49
N VAL A 263 32.15 3.25 -2.78
CA VAL A 263 32.27 2.78 -1.38
C VAL A 263 31.36 3.59 -0.46
N ALA A 264 31.28 4.91 -0.66
CA ALA A 264 30.42 5.79 0.12
C ALA A 264 28.93 5.47 -0.08
N LEU A 265 28.47 5.28 -1.33
CA LEU A 265 27.11 4.83 -1.65
C LEU A 265 26.82 3.45 -1.05
N ARG A 266 27.73 2.48 -1.24
CA ARG A 266 27.54 1.11 -0.74
C ARG A 266 27.44 1.04 0.78
N ARG A 267 28.29 1.79 1.51
CA ARG A 267 28.29 1.83 2.98
C ARG A 267 27.22 2.76 3.56
N GLY A 268 26.89 3.83 2.85
CA GLY A 268 25.95 4.86 3.30
C GLY A 268 24.49 4.55 3.00
N VAL A 269 24.19 3.84 1.90
CA VAL A 269 22.83 3.66 1.39
C VAL A 269 22.51 2.18 1.19
N THR A 270 23.24 1.50 0.30
CA THR A 270 22.85 0.16 -0.16
C THR A 270 22.88 -0.88 0.97
N ARG A 271 23.95 -0.94 1.77
CA ARG A 271 24.05 -1.91 2.88
C ARG A 271 23.02 -1.65 4.00
N PRO A 272 22.88 -0.42 4.53
CA PRO A 272 21.87 -0.14 5.54
C PRO A 272 20.43 -0.42 5.07
N LEU A 273 20.07 -0.02 3.84
CA LEU A 273 18.74 -0.30 3.29
C LEU A 273 18.51 -1.81 3.08
N GLY A 274 19.51 -2.54 2.61
CA GLY A 274 19.42 -4.00 2.45
C GLY A 274 19.19 -4.72 3.78
N ARG A 275 19.83 -4.27 4.86
CA ARG A 275 19.59 -4.81 6.22
C ARG A 275 18.19 -4.48 6.72
N LEU A 276 17.77 -3.22 6.61
CA LEU A 276 16.42 -2.82 7.04
C LEU A 276 15.34 -3.57 6.26
N ALA A 277 15.52 -3.78 4.96
CA ALA A 277 14.59 -4.56 4.15
C ALA A 277 14.53 -6.03 4.58
N TYR A 278 15.67 -6.62 4.96
CA TYR A 278 15.73 -7.97 5.53
C TYR A 278 14.98 -8.04 6.88
N ASP A 279 15.20 -7.05 7.76
CA ASP A 279 14.55 -6.98 9.07
C ASP A 279 13.02 -6.86 8.92
N VAL A 280 12.55 -5.99 8.02
CA VAL A 280 11.12 -5.79 7.74
C VAL A 280 10.48 -7.07 7.19
N ARG A 281 11.13 -7.77 6.25
CA ARG A 281 10.60 -9.05 5.72
C ARG A 281 10.52 -10.12 6.80
N THR A 282 11.52 -10.19 7.67
CA THR A 282 11.55 -11.12 8.79
C THR A 282 10.35 -10.92 9.72
N ILE A 283 10.01 -9.66 10.02
CA ILE A 283 8.84 -9.30 10.82
C ILE A 283 7.54 -9.62 10.07
N ALA A 284 7.46 -9.33 8.77
CA ALA A 284 6.29 -9.61 7.94
C ALA A 284 6.00 -11.12 7.82
N ASP A 285 7.03 -11.97 7.89
CA ASP A 285 6.89 -13.43 7.94
C ASP A 285 6.40 -13.96 9.32
N GLY A 286 6.02 -13.08 10.25
CA GLY A 286 5.46 -13.42 11.55
C GLY A 286 6.48 -13.57 12.68
N ARG A 287 7.78 -13.32 12.44
CA ARG A 287 8.82 -13.34 13.48
C ARG A 287 8.92 -11.98 14.16
N PHE A 288 7.94 -11.67 15.00
CA PHE A 288 7.85 -10.38 15.71
C PHE A 288 8.87 -10.21 16.85
N ASP A 289 9.59 -11.27 17.21
CA ASP A 289 10.72 -11.28 18.16
C ASP A 289 12.00 -10.67 17.58
N HIS A 290 12.08 -10.56 16.25
CA HIS A 290 13.23 -9.97 15.56
C HIS A 290 13.32 -8.46 15.79
N VAL A 291 14.40 -8.02 16.43
CA VAL A 291 14.64 -6.60 16.75
C VAL A 291 15.33 -5.88 15.58
N VAL A 292 14.77 -4.75 15.16
CA VAL A 292 15.34 -3.93 14.10
C VAL A 292 16.49 -3.10 14.66
N THR A 293 17.70 -3.31 14.14
CA THR A 293 18.88 -2.57 14.62
C THR A 293 19.13 -1.29 13.82
N PRO A 294 19.07 -0.10 14.44
CA PRO A 294 19.30 1.16 13.75
C PRO A 294 20.75 1.30 13.26
N THR A 295 20.98 1.17 11.96
CA THR A 295 22.31 1.32 11.34
C THR A 295 22.31 2.35 10.21
N GLY A 296 23.48 2.95 9.94
CA GLY A 296 23.67 3.88 8.83
C GLY A 296 23.49 5.37 9.17
N PRO A 297 23.31 6.23 8.14
CA PRO A 297 23.09 7.67 8.29
C PRO A 297 21.77 8.00 9.02
N SER A 298 21.61 9.27 9.45
CA SER A 298 20.55 9.63 10.40
C SER A 298 19.12 9.38 9.89
N ASP A 299 18.87 9.61 8.60
CA ASP A 299 17.60 9.33 7.92
C ASP A 299 17.25 7.84 7.90
N ILE A 300 18.18 6.97 7.52
CA ILE A 300 17.96 5.52 7.54
C ILE A 300 17.80 5.01 8.97
N ARG A 301 18.57 5.55 9.91
CA ARG A 301 18.44 5.23 11.34
C ARG A 301 17.08 5.65 11.89
N ALA A 302 16.55 6.80 11.47
CA ALA A 302 15.23 7.26 11.87
C ALA A 302 14.15 6.28 11.38
N LEU A 303 14.24 5.86 10.12
CA LEU A 303 13.32 4.88 9.55
C LEU A 303 13.39 3.54 10.28
N ALA A 304 14.58 3.05 10.61
CA ALA A 304 14.74 1.81 11.38
C ALA A 304 14.09 1.90 12.77
N LEU A 305 14.20 3.05 13.44
CA LEU A 305 13.54 3.31 14.72
C LEU A 305 12.01 3.40 14.59
N ASP A 306 11.51 3.96 13.50
CA ASP A 306 10.07 3.99 13.21
C ASP A 306 9.51 2.59 12.95
N VAL A 307 10.25 1.74 12.22
CA VAL A 307 9.88 0.34 12.00
C VAL A 307 9.89 -0.45 13.31
N GLU A 308 10.92 -0.27 14.14
CA GLU A 308 10.99 -0.91 15.46
C GLU A 308 9.80 -0.50 16.35
N TYR A 309 9.43 0.79 16.30
CA TYR A 309 8.25 1.28 17.01
C TYR A 309 6.94 0.63 16.51
N MET A 310 6.78 0.47 15.19
CA MET A 310 5.63 -0.24 14.63
C MET A 310 5.59 -1.72 15.04
N ARG A 311 6.74 -2.41 15.03
CA ARG A 311 6.86 -3.80 15.51
C ARG A 311 6.41 -3.93 16.96
N ASP A 312 6.90 -3.07 17.85
CA ASP A 312 6.53 -3.09 19.28
C ASP A 312 5.02 -2.91 19.47
N ARG A 313 4.41 -2.00 18.71
CA ARG A 313 2.95 -1.77 18.71
C ARG A 313 2.15 -2.95 18.16
N MET A 314 2.67 -3.65 17.15
CA MET A 314 2.02 -4.85 16.60
C MET A 314 2.03 -5.99 17.63
N VAL A 315 3.14 -6.20 18.34
CA VAL A 315 3.23 -7.21 19.40
C VAL A 315 2.24 -6.92 20.53
N GLU A 316 2.15 -5.67 20.97
CA GLU A 316 1.18 -5.24 21.99
C GLU A 316 -0.27 -5.47 21.54
N ALA A 317 -0.59 -5.13 20.29
CA ALA A 317 -1.93 -5.33 19.73
C ALA A 317 -2.31 -6.82 19.61
N LEU A 318 -1.37 -7.68 19.20
CA LEU A 318 -1.58 -9.13 19.12
C LEU A 318 -1.83 -9.73 20.51
N ALA A 319 -1.03 -9.35 21.50
CA ALA A 319 -1.22 -9.81 22.88
C ALA A 319 -2.60 -9.41 23.44
N LEU A 320 -3.04 -8.16 23.18
CA LEU A 320 -4.37 -7.71 23.58
C LEU A 320 -5.49 -8.48 22.88
N ARG A 321 -5.31 -8.77 21.58
CA ARG A 321 -6.26 -9.57 20.80
C ARG A 321 -6.42 -10.97 21.37
N ASP A 322 -5.30 -11.64 21.67
CA ASP A 322 -5.33 -13.01 22.17
C ASP A 322 -5.97 -13.09 23.57
N LEU A 323 -5.72 -12.10 24.44
CA LEU A 323 -6.42 -11.97 25.73
C LEU A 323 -7.93 -11.76 25.55
N ALA A 324 -8.33 -10.92 24.58
CA ALA A 324 -9.74 -10.68 24.29
C ALA A 324 -10.45 -11.95 23.76
N HIS A 325 -9.79 -12.71 22.88
CA HIS A 325 -10.31 -13.99 22.40
C HIS A 325 -10.48 -15.00 23.53
N ALA A 326 -9.46 -15.17 24.39
CA ALA A 326 -9.56 -16.07 25.53
C ALA A 326 -10.74 -15.69 26.47
N ARG A 327 -10.99 -14.40 26.66
CA ARG A 327 -12.12 -13.91 27.47
C ARG A 327 -13.47 -14.21 26.82
N LEU A 328 -13.58 -14.05 25.51
CA LEU A 328 -14.80 -14.39 24.77
C LEU A 328 -15.09 -15.89 24.83
N ASP A 329 -14.06 -16.72 24.70
CA ASP A 329 -14.21 -18.19 24.78
C ASP A 329 -14.70 -18.61 26.16
N GLU A 330 -14.16 -18.01 27.23
CA GLU A 330 -14.60 -18.22 28.61
C GLU A 330 -16.07 -17.82 28.81
N GLN A 331 -16.45 -16.61 28.39
CA GLN A 331 -17.84 -16.14 28.49
C GLN A 331 -18.81 -17.03 27.71
N THR A 332 -18.42 -17.47 26.52
CA THR A 332 -19.23 -18.38 25.71
C THR A 332 -19.44 -19.72 26.41
N ALA A 333 -18.39 -20.28 27.01
CA ALA A 333 -18.48 -21.52 27.78
C ALA A 333 -19.39 -21.39 29.01
N ASP A 334 -19.32 -20.28 29.73
CA ASP A 334 -20.17 -20.02 30.90
C ASP A 334 -21.63 -19.81 30.51
N LEU A 335 -21.91 -19.09 29.41
CA LEU A 335 -23.27 -18.94 28.89
C LEU A 335 -23.89 -20.29 28.51
N ARG A 336 -23.14 -21.14 27.81
CA ARG A 336 -23.60 -22.50 27.46
C ARG A 336 -23.90 -23.34 28.70
N ARG A 337 -23.04 -23.29 29.73
CA ARG A 337 -23.27 -23.99 31.00
C ARG A 337 -24.52 -23.47 31.70
N SER A 338 -24.67 -22.15 31.84
CA SER A 338 -25.83 -21.54 32.51
C SER A 338 -27.14 -21.86 31.79
N ASN A 339 -27.14 -21.89 30.46
CA ASN A 339 -28.32 -22.26 29.69
C ASN A 339 -28.71 -23.74 29.93
N ALA A 340 -27.75 -24.66 29.91
CA ALA A 340 -27.99 -26.06 30.21
C ALA A 340 -28.49 -26.29 31.66
N GLU A 341 -27.95 -25.57 32.63
CA GLU A 341 -28.42 -25.62 34.03
C GLU A 341 -29.86 -25.13 34.17
N LEU A 342 -30.22 -24.05 33.47
CA LEU A 342 -31.59 -23.52 33.48
C LEU A 342 -32.59 -24.51 32.87
N GLU A 343 -32.19 -25.25 31.83
CA GLU A 343 -33.00 -26.29 31.21
C GLU A 343 -33.22 -27.48 32.12
N GLN A 344 -32.15 -27.97 32.74
CA GLN A 344 -32.24 -29.05 33.71
C GLN A 344 -33.13 -28.65 34.88
N PHE A 345 -33.00 -27.41 35.36
CA PHE A 345 -33.87 -26.88 36.42
C PHE A 345 -35.34 -26.86 35.99
N ALA A 346 -35.65 -26.31 34.82
CA ALA A 346 -37.02 -26.25 34.31
C ALA A 346 -37.64 -27.66 34.12
N TYR A 347 -36.84 -28.62 33.66
CA TYR A 347 -37.28 -30.00 33.45
C TYR A 347 -37.59 -30.71 34.78
N VAL A 348 -36.64 -30.70 35.73
CA VAL A 348 -36.80 -31.37 37.02
C VAL A 348 -37.93 -30.74 37.83
N ALA A 349 -37.98 -29.41 37.90
CA ALA A 349 -39.03 -28.71 38.63
C ALA A 349 -40.43 -29.04 38.08
N SER A 350 -40.57 -29.13 36.77
CA SER A 350 -41.86 -29.47 36.15
C SER A 350 -42.28 -30.90 36.46
N HIS A 351 -41.38 -31.88 36.35
CA HIS A 351 -41.67 -33.27 36.73
C HIS A 351 -42.12 -33.38 38.19
N ASP A 352 -41.39 -32.74 39.10
CA ASP A 352 -41.64 -32.83 40.54
C ASP A 352 -42.92 -32.11 40.98
N LEU A 353 -43.41 -31.14 40.20
CA LEU A 353 -44.70 -30.49 40.42
C LEU A 353 -45.88 -31.30 39.86
N GLN A 354 -45.69 -32.07 38.80
CA GLN A 354 -46.77 -32.84 38.15
C GLN A 354 -47.20 -34.07 38.97
N GLU A 355 -46.23 -34.80 39.53
CA GLU A 355 -46.52 -35.99 40.32
C GLU A 355 -47.47 -35.74 41.52
N PRO A 356 -47.26 -34.72 42.37
CA PRO A 356 -48.16 -34.42 43.48
C PRO A 356 -49.54 -33.96 42.99
N LEU A 357 -49.62 -33.18 41.90
CA LEU A 357 -50.90 -32.72 41.34
C LEU A 357 -51.75 -33.89 40.83
N ARG A 358 -51.13 -34.85 40.14
CA ARG A 358 -51.79 -36.07 39.68
C ARG A 358 -52.32 -36.90 40.84
N LYS A 359 -51.55 -37.01 41.94
CA LYS A 359 -51.99 -37.71 43.16
C LYS A 359 -53.19 -37.01 43.79
N VAL A 360 -53.16 -35.68 43.94
CA VAL A 360 -54.28 -34.88 44.47
C VAL A 360 -55.55 -35.11 43.66
N ALA A 361 -55.49 -34.96 42.33
CA ALA A 361 -56.63 -35.20 41.45
C ALA A 361 -57.19 -36.63 41.59
N SER A 362 -56.30 -37.64 41.60
CA SER A 362 -56.70 -39.06 41.68
C SER A 362 -57.37 -39.41 43.01
N PHE A 363 -56.86 -38.90 44.14
CA PHE A 363 -57.49 -39.14 45.45
C PHE A 363 -58.82 -38.42 45.60
N CYS A 364 -58.94 -37.20 45.10
CA CYS A 364 -60.21 -36.47 45.06
C CYS A 364 -61.26 -37.22 44.23
N GLN A 365 -60.90 -37.71 43.05
CA GLN A 365 -61.79 -38.54 42.21
C GLN A 365 -62.15 -39.89 42.87
N LEU A 366 -61.23 -40.50 43.61
CA LEU A 366 -61.51 -41.75 44.35
C LEU A 366 -62.47 -41.49 45.52
N LEU A 367 -62.32 -40.36 46.21
CA LEU A 367 -63.21 -39.93 47.29
C LEU A 367 -64.64 -39.71 46.77
N GLU A 368 -64.78 -39.02 45.64
CA GLU A 368 -66.05 -38.83 44.93
C GLU A 368 -66.72 -40.16 44.60
N ARG A 369 -65.99 -41.10 43.95
CA ARG A 369 -66.55 -42.39 43.53
C ARG A 369 -66.95 -43.30 44.68
N ARG A 370 -66.16 -43.34 45.76
CA ARG A 370 -66.35 -44.31 46.86
C ARG A 370 -67.35 -43.85 47.92
N TYR A 371 -67.52 -42.55 48.08
CA TYR A 371 -68.41 -41.97 49.10
C TYR A 371 -69.55 -41.15 48.48
N ALA A 372 -69.86 -41.34 47.19
CA ALA A 372 -70.89 -40.59 46.47
C ALA A 372 -72.21 -40.45 47.27
N ASP A 373 -72.68 -41.53 47.88
CA ASP A 373 -73.95 -41.57 48.65
C ASP A 373 -73.85 -40.94 50.06
N GLN A 374 -72.64 -40.58 50.50
CA GLN A 374 -72.34 -39.99 51.82
C GLN A 374 -71.86 -38.53 51.73
N LEU A 375 -71.66 -38.02 50.52
CA LEU A 375 -71.22 -36.65 50.27
C LEU A 375 -72.46 -35.76 50.09
N ASP A 376 -72.46 -34.60 50.75
CA ASP A 376 -73.43 -33.56 50.45
C ASP A 376 -73.06 -32.82 49.15
N GLU A 377 -74.01 -32.07 48.60
CA GLU A 377 -73.81 -31.34 47.33
C GLU A 377 -72.60 -30.40 47.39
N ARG A 378 -72.29 -29.84 48.57
CA ARG A 378 -71.14 -28.97 48.79
C ARG A 378 -69.82 -29.73 48.75
N ALA A 379 -69.74 -30.91 49.37
CA ALA A 379 -68.54 -31.73 49.34
C ALA A 379 -68.23 -32.22 47.91
N VAL A 380 -69.25 -32.61 47.13
CA VAL A 380 -69.09 -32.94 45.70
C VAL A 380 -68.56 -31.72 44.93
N GLN A 381 -69.13 -30.53 45.16
CA GLN A 381 -68.67 -29.30 44.52
C GLN A 381 -67.21 -28.95 44.87
N TYR A 382 -66.79 -29.09 46.13
CA TYR A 382 -65.42 -28.83 46.56
C TYR A 382 -64.42 -29.83 45.98
N ILE A 383 -64.80 -31.11 45.89
CA ILE A 383 -63.99 -32.13 45.20
C ILE A 383 -63.83 -31.74 43.72
N GLY A 384 -64.91 -31.32 43.07
CA GLY A 384 -64.89 -30.82 41.70
C GLY A 384 -63.90 -29.66 41.52
N PHE A 385 -63.93 -28.66 42.42
CA PHE A 385 -62.97 -27.54 42.40
C PHE A 385 -61.51 -27.98 42.60
N ALA A 386 -61.25 -28.95 43.48
CA ALA A 386 -59.91 -29.46 43.73
C ALA A 386 -59.36 -30.25 42.52
N VAL A 387 -60.18 -31.09 41.89
CA VAL A 387 -59.82 -31.84 40.68
C VAL A 387 -59.58 -30.89 39.50
N ASP A 388 -60.47 -29.90 39.29
CA ASP A 388 -60.29 -28.88 38.26
C ASP A 388 -59.02 -28.05 38.50
N GLY A 389 -58.76 -27.63 39.74
CA GLY A 389 -57.53 -26.91 40.11
C GLY A 389 -56.26 -27.72 39.84
N ALA A 390 -56.25 -29.01 40.19
CA ALA A 390 -55.11 -29.89 39.96
C ALA A 390 -54.85 -30.16 38.47
N ASN A 391 -55.89 -30.45 37.70
CA ASN A 391 -55.80 -30.63 36.24
C ASN A 391 -55.30 -29.36 35.55
N ARG A 392 -55.76 -28.19 36.00
CA ARG A 392 -55.32 -26.90 35.46
C ARG A 392 -53.84 -26.63 35.70
N MET A 393 -53.35 -26.89 36.91
CA MET A 393 -51.92 -26.75 37.21
C MET A 393 -51.08 -27.73 36.39
N GLN A 394 -51.56 -28.95 36.18
CA GLN A 394 -50.91 -29.94 35.32
C GLN A 394 -50.78 -29.45 33.87
N THR A 395 -51.85 -28.86 33.30
CA THR A 395 -51.81 -28.26 31.96
C THR A 395 -50.87 -27.05 31.92
N LEU A 396 -50.89 -26.17 32.92
CA LEU A 396 -49.99 -24.99 32.99
C LEU A 396 -48.52 -25.39 32.94
N ILE A 397 -48.14 -26.43 33.68
CA ILE A 397 -46.76 -26.91 33.72
C ILE A 397 -46.37 -27.54 32.37
N ASN A 398 -47.28 -28.31 31.75
CA ASN A 398 -47.05 -28.88 30.42
C ASN A 398 -46.87 -27.79 29.36
N ASP A 399 -47.71 -26.76 29.36
CA ASP A 399 -47.64 -25.64 28.44
C ASP A 399 -46.32 -24.85 28.60
N LEU A 400 -45.87 -24.65 29.85
CA LEU A 400 -44.60 -23.98 30.15
C LEU A 400 -43.38 -24.81 29.71
N LEU A 401 -43.44 -26.13 29.87
CA LEU A 401 -42.42 -27.06 29.35
C LEU A 401 -42.39 -27.08 27.82
N ALA A 402 -43.55 -27.09 27.17
CA ALA A 402 -43.64 -27.00 25.72
C ALA A 402 -43.01 -25.68 25.24
N PHE A 403 -43.34 -24.57 25.91
CA PHE A 403 -42.74 -23.26 25.65
C PHE A 403 -41.22 -23.26 25.83
N SER A 404 -40.66 -23.87 26.89
CA SER A 404 -39.20 -23.87 27.10
C SER A 404 -38.45 -24.70 26.04
N ARG A 405 -39.09 -25.74 25.47
CA ARG A 405 -38.49 -26.65 24.47
C ARG A 405 -38.44 -26.12 23.04
N VAL A 406 -39.34 -25.21 22.66
CA VAL A 406 -39.35 -24.64 21.30
C VAL A 406 -37.99 -24.01 20.99
N GLY A 407 -37.36 -24.52 19.92
CA GLY A 407 -36.09 -24.08 19.36
C GLY A 407 -34.81 -24.61 19.99
N ARG A 408 -34.88 -25.65 20.84
CA ARG A 408 -33.69 -26.16 21.58
C ARG A 408 -33.47 -27.67 21.52
N VAL A 409 -34.51 -28.43 21.18
CA VAL A 409 -34.36 -29.84 20.79
C VAL A 409 -33.94 -29.83 19.32
N HIS A 410 -32.98 -30.67 18.92
CA HIS A 410 -32.69 -30.94 17.50
C HIS A 410 -33.93 -31.62 16.88
N ALA A 411 -34.97 -30.82 16.65
CA ALA A 411 -36.10 -31.24 15.85
C ALA A 411 -35.59 -31.29 14.42
N GLU A 412 -35.67 -32.46 13.81
CA GLU A 412 -35.46 -32.63 12.38
C GLU A 412 -36.48 -31.71 11.68
N THR A 413 -36.01 -30.56 11.20
CA THR A 413 -36.79 -29.72 10.31
C THR A 413 -36.86 -30.45 8.97
N ALA A 414 -38.08 -30.63 8.48
CA ALA A 414 -38.34 -31.37 7.25
C ALA A 414 -39.42 -30.69 6.43
N GLU A 415 -39.65 -31.17 5.21
CA GLU A 415 -40.85 -30.80 4.45
C GLU A 415 -42.09 -31.34 5.17
N VAL A 416 -42.97 -30.43 5.58
CA VAL A 416 -44.21 -30.71 6.29
C VAL A 416 -45.38 -30.36 5.38
N ASP A 417 -46.18 -31.36 5.04
CA ASP A 417 -47.45 -31.18 4.35
C ASP A 417 -48.48 -30.60 5.34
N LEU A 418 -48.77 -29.30 5.22
CA LEU A 418 -49.73 -28.63 6.09
C LEU A 418 -51.17 -29.06 5.83
N GLU A 419 -51.48 -29.59 4.63
CA GLU A 419 -52.80 -30.09 4.29
C GLU A 419 -53.12 -31.32 5.16
N GLU A 420 -52.18 -32.27 5.22
CA GLU A 420 -52.31 -33.47 6.06
C GLU A 420 -52.33 -33.10 7.55
N LEU A 421 -51.45 -32.19 7.97
CA LEU A 421 -51.35 -31.75 9.37
C LEU A 421 -52.62 -31.03 9.83
N PHE A 422 -53.20 -30.18 8.99
CA PHE A 422 -54.46 -29.50 9.26
C PHE A 422 -55.62 -30.50 9.36
N ALA A 423 -55.73 -31.44 8.43
CA ALA A 423 -56.78 -32.47 8.45
C ALA A 423 -56.75 -33.29 9.76
N ARG A 424 -55.56 -33.73 10.20
CA ARG A 424 -55.38 -34.43 11.48
C ARG A 424 -55.77 -33.55 12.67
N THR A 425 -55.45 -32.26 12.62
CA THR A 425 -55.78 -31.30 13.68
C THR A 425 -57.29 -31.10 13.78
N VAL A 426 -57.99 -30.93 12.65
CA VAL A 426 -59.46 -30.83 12.59
C VAL A 426 -60.12 -32.11 13.09
N GLU A 427 -59.62 -33.29 12.70
CA GLU A 427 -60.14 -34.58 13.17
C GLU A 427 -60.04 -34.69 14.70
N SER A 428 -58.91 -34.25 15.29
CA SER A 428 -58.71 -34.22 16.74
C SER A 428 -59.67 -33.30 17.49
N HIS A 429 -60.34 -32.38 16.78
CA HIS A 429 -61.33 -31.45 17.32
C HIS A 429 -62.77 -31.76 16.87
N SER A 430 -63.00 -32.88 16.19
CA SER A 430 -64.31 -33.28 15.64
C SER A 430 -65.48 -33.19 16.63
N LEU A 431 -65.28 -33.62 17.88
CA LEU A 431 -66.31 -33.51 18.93
C LEU A 431 -66.60 -32.05 19.30
N ALA A 432 -65.57 -31.23 19.50
CA ALA A 432 -65.74 -29.81 19.83
C ALA A 432 -66.37 -29.02 18.68
N ILE A 433 -66.07 -29.39 17.44
CA ILE A 433 -66.67 -28.82 16.23
C ILE A 433 -68.16 -29.18 16.16
N ALA A 434 -68.49 -30.45 16.38
CA ALA A 434 -69.88 -30.93 16.39
C ALA A 434 -70.71 -30.29 17.52
N ASP A 435 -70.15 -30.21 18.72
CA ASP A 435 -70.80 -29.58 19.89
C ASP A 435 -71.03 -28.08 19.69
N ALA A 436 -70.09 -27.40 19.03
CA ALA A 436 -70.18 -25.97 18.74
C ALA A 436 -71.00 -25.64 17.48
N GLY A 437 -71.32 -26.64 16.65
CA GLY A 437 -71.89 -26.43 15.32
C GLY A 437 -71.00 -25.57 14.42
N ALA A 438 -69.67 -25.72 14.56
CA ALA A 438 -68.70 -24.88 13.88
C ALA A 438 -68.49 -25.31 12.42
N GLU A 439 -68.36 -24.35 11.53
CA GLU A 439 -68.00 -24.53 10.12
C GLU A 439 -66.53 -24.11 9.95
N ILE A 440 -65.67 -25.05 9.54
CA ILE A 440 -64.25 -24.79 9.29
C ILE A 440 -63.97 -24.93 7.79
N THR A 441 -63.48 -23.87 7.17
CA THR A 441 -63.04 -23.82 5.78
C THR A 441 -61.56 -23.49 5.69
N HIS A 442 -60.90 -23.89 4.61
CA HIS A 442 -59.52 -23.49 4.35
C HIS A 442 -59.22 -23.45 2.85
N ASP A 443 -58.22 -22.64 2.49
CA ASP A 443 -57.56 -22.66 1.20
C ASP A 443 -56.62 -23.89 1.07
N PRO A 444 -56.21 -24.31 -0.14
CA PRO A 444 -55.22 -25.37 -0.30
C PRO A 444 -53.92 -25.03 0.43
N LEU A 445 -53.55 -25.82 1.45
CA LEU A 445 -52.41 -25.53 2.30
C LEU A 445 -51.11 -26.03 1.67
N PRO A 446 -50.03 -25.21 1.62
CA PRO A 446 -48.79 -25.60 0.99
C PRO A 446 -47.92 -26.50 1.88
N VAL A 447 -46.94 -27.16 1.27
CA VAL A 447 -45.82 -27.77 2.00
C VAL A 447 -44.87 -26.67 2.48
N VAL A 448 -44.44 -26.74 3.74
CA VAL A 448 -43.49 -25.80 4.35
C VAL A 448 -42.32 -26.54 5.01
N HIS A 449 -41.20 -25.86 5.23
CA HIS A 449 -40.06 -26.45 5.94
C HIS A 449 -40.15 -26.16 7.45
N GLY A 450 -40.14 -27.19 8.30
CA GLY A 450 -40.23 -26.98 9.75
C GLY A 450 -40.38 -28.25 10.57
N ASP A 451 -40.63 -28.09 11.86
CA ASP A 451 -40.94 -29.18 12.78
C ASP A 451 -42.46 -29.44 12.77
N ALA A 452 -42.87 -30.61 12.26
CA ALA A 452 -44.28 -31.01 12.16
C ALA A 452 -45.02 -31.00 13.51
N THR A 453 -44.33 -31.30 14.61
CA THR A 453 -44.91 -31.27 15.96
C THR A 453 -45.19 -29.82 16.39
N GLN A 454 -44.23 -28.92 16.15
CA GLN A 454 -44.39 -27.51 16.49
C GLN A 454 -45.45 -26.82 15.63
N LEU A 455 -45.43 -27.04 14.32
CA LEU A 455 -46.45 -26.52 13.40
C LEU A 455 -47.84 -27.10 13.72
N GLY A 456 -47.91 -28.36 14.14
CA GLY A 456 -49.17 -28.97 14.60
C GLY A 456 -49.70 -28.30 15.87
N MET A 457 -48.82 -28.02 16.84
CA MET A 457 -49.18 -27.27 18.05
C MET A 457 -49.63 -25.83 17.74
N LEU A 458 -49.02 -25.17 16.75
CA LEU A 458 -49.44 -23.84 16.28
C LEU A 458 -50.88 -23.88 15.77
N LEU A 459 -51.18 -24.79 14.83
CA LEU A 459 -52.53 -24.97 14.28
C LEU A 459 -53.56 -25.34 15.35
N GLN A 460 -53.21 -26.28 16.22
CA GLN A 460 -54.06 -26.70 17.33
C GLN A 460 -54.40 -25.53 18.26
N ASN A 461 -53.42 -24.72 18.64
CA ASN A 461 -53.64 -23.59 19.53
C ASN A 461 -54.51 -22.50 18.89
N LEU A 462 -54.30 -22.19 17.60
CA LEU A 462 -55.09 -21.20 16.88
C LEU A 462 -56.54 -21.68 16.68
N LEU A 463 -56.75 -22.93 16.24
CA LEU A 463 -58.08 -23.52 16.06
C LEU A 463 -58.82 -23.70 17.38
N SER A 464 -58.14 -24.15 18.43
CA SER A 464 -58.74 -24.26 19.76
C SER A 464 -59.18 -22.90 20.29
N ASN A 465 -58.42 -21.83 20.05
CA ASN A 465 -58.82 -20.48 20.43
C ASN A 465 -60.06 -20.03 19.64
N ALA A 466 -60.09 -20.24 18.32
CA ALA A 466 -61.21 -19.88 17.47
C ALA A 466 -62.53 -20.60 17.86
N LEU A 467 -62.47 -21.89 18.18
CA LEU A 467 -63.63 -22.67 18.64
C LEU A 467 -64.13 -22.25 20.04
N LYS A 468 -63.19 -21.80 20.88
CA LYS A 468 -63.45 -21.41 22.27
C LYS A 468 -64.06 -20.02 22.38
N PHE A 469 -63.51 -19.03 21.68
CA PHE A 469 -63.90 -17.61 21.78
C PHE A 469 -65.02 -17.23 20.79
N ARG A 470 -66.05 -18.06 20.70
CA ARG A 470 -67.20 -17.86 19.80
C ARG A 470 -68.22 -16.84 20.33
N SER A 471 -68.92 -16.18 19.42
CA SER A 471 -70.09 -15.37 19.78
C SER A 471 -71.30 -16.26 20.07
N PRO A 472 -72.12 -15.99 21.11
CA PRO A 472 -73.33 -16.75 21.38
C PRO A 472 -74.45 -16.51 20.34
N ASP A 473 -74.34 -15.44 19.54
CA ASP A 473 -75.41 -14.97 18.64
C ASP A 473 -75.31 -15.54 17.21
N ARG A 474 -74.24 -16.30 16.90
CA ARG A 474 -73.97 -16.81 15.54
C ARG A 474 -73.20 -18.13 15.58
N PRO A 475 -73.41 -19.03 14.60
CA PRO A 475 -72.62 -20.26 14.49
C PRO A 475 -71.14 -19.92 14.24
N PRO A 476 -70.19 -20.61 14.90
CA PRO A 476 -68.76 -20.36 14.71
C PRO A 476 -68.34 -20.68 13.27
N ARG A 477 -67.66 -19.74 12.63
CA ARG A 477 -67.04 -19.91 11.31
C ARG A 477 -65.57 -19.61 11.44
N ILE A 478 -64.75 -20.56 11.02
CA ILE A 478 -63.29 -20.47 11.06
C ILE A 478 -62.79 -20.70 9.65
N ASP A 479 -62.05 -19.74 9.12
CA ASP A 479 -61.45 -19.80 7.80
C ASP A 479 -59.93 -19.73 7.91
N VAL A 480 -59.24 -20.65 7.23
CA VAL A 480 -57.77 -20.65 7.15
C VAL A 480 -57.35 -20.35 5.72
N SER A 481 -56.91 -19.13 5.48
CA SER A 481 -56.44 -18.69 4.17
C SER A 481 -54.91 -18.64 4.10
N VAL A 482 -54.38 -18.83 2.90
CA VAL A 482 -52.94 -18.75 2.65
C VAL A 482 -52.68 -17.98 1.36
N VAL A 483 -51.79 -16.99 1.43
CA VAL A 483 -51.41 -16.18 0.28
C VAL A 483 -49.88 -16.09 0.16
N PRO A 484 -49.34 -16.04 -1.07
CA PRO A 484 -47.95 -15.70 -1.28
C PRO A 484 -47.73 -14.22 -0.92
N ARG A 485 -46.95 -13.96 0.13
CA ARG A 485 -46.59 -12.59 0.53
C ARG A 485 -45.40 -12.08 -0.29
N SER A 486 -44.47 -12.97 -0.63
CA SER A 486 -43.32 -12.72 -1.50
C SER A 486 -42.90 -14.00 -2.25
N GLU A 487 -41.80 -13.96 -3.01
CA GLU A 487 -41.27 -15.17 -3.67
C GLU A 487 -40.88 -16.25 -2.65
N ASP A 488 -40.44 -15.85 -1.45
CA ASP A 488 -39.84 -16.75 -0.44
C ASP A 488 -40.67 -16.90 0.84
N GLU A 489 -41.85 -16.27 0.95
CA GLU A 489 -42.64 -16.27 2.19
C GLU A 489 -44.14 -16.54 1.93
N TRP A 490 -44.71 -17.45 2.72
CA TRP A 490 -46.15 -17.67 2.84
C TRP A 490 -46.72 -16.81 3.96
N GLU A 491 -47.88 -16.21 3.75
CA GLU A 491 -48.69 -15.60 4.80
C GLU A 491 -49.97 -16.40 4.98
N PHE A 492 -50.20 -16.83 6.22
CA PHE A 492 -51.38 -17.58 6.64
C PHE A 492 -52.25 -16.67 7.48
N ALA A 493 -53.57 -16.80 7.33
CA ALA A 493 -54.53 -16.13 8.18
C ALA A 493 -55.57 -17.12 8.72
N VAL A 494 -55.69 -17.20 10.04
CA VAL A 494 -56.77 -17.93 10.73
C VAL A 494 -57.80 -16.91 11.20
N THR A 495 -58.96 -16.90 10.56
CA THR A 495 -60.04 -15.93 10.79
C THR A 495 -61.24 -16.61 11.41
N ASP A 496 -61.68 -16.11 12.58
CA ASP A 496 -62.92 -16.51 13.20
C ASP A 496 -63.96 -15.40 13.17
N ASN A 497 -65.24 -15.78 13.35
CA ASN A 497 -66.34 -14.86 13.61
C ASN A 497 -66.68 -14.75 15.11
N GLY A 498 -65.71 -14.90 15.99
CA GLY A 498 -65.85 -14.93 17.43
C GLY A 498 -66.14 -13.58 18.07
N ILE A 499 -65.85 -13.45 19.37
CA ILE A 499 -66.05 -12.21 20.15
C ILE A 499 -65.07 -11.08 19.79
N GLY A 500 -63.99 -11.40 19.06
CA GLY A 500 -62.93 -10.47 18.68
C GLY A 500 -61.99 -10.09 19.83
N ILE A 501 -60.89 -9.42 19.49
CA ILE A 501 -59.88 -8.92 20.42
C ILE A 501 -59.77 -7.42 20.23
N ALA A 502 -59.94 -6.63 21.30
CA ALA A 502 -59.80 -5.18 21.19
C ALA A 502 -58.34 -4.80 20.82
N PRO A 503 -58.11 -3.80 19.94
CA PRO A 503 -56.78 -3.46 19.43
C PRO A 503 -55.74 -3.17 20.52
N GLU A 504 -56.16 -2.59 21.65
CA GLU A 504 -55.32 -2.32 22.81
C GLU A 504 -54.70 -3.58 23.47
N PHE A 505 -55.21 -4.76 23.13
CA PHE A 505 -54.70 -6.04 23.60
C PHE A 505 -53.95 -6.85 22.54
N ALA A 506 -53.82 -6.36 21.30
CA ALA A 506 -53.26 -7.10 20.18
C ALA A 506 -51.82 -7.61 20.42
N GLU A 507 -50.97 -6.83 21.07
CA GLU A 507 -49.61 -7.26 21.43
C GLU A 507 -49.58 -8.05 22.74
N ARG A 508 -50.50 -7.74 23.65
CA ARG A 508 -50.54 -8.29 25.01
C ARG A 508 -50.97 -9.75 25.06
N VAL A 509 -51.75 -10.20 24.10
CA VAL A 509 -52.21 -11.61 24.02
C VAL A 509 -51.09 -12.61 23.76
N PHE A 510 -49.94 -12.16 23.24
CA PHE A 510 -48.77 -13.00 23.01
C PHE A 510 -47.82 -13.05 24.23
N VAL A 511 -48.14 -12.38 25.34
CA VAL A 511 -47.35 -12.42 26.57
C VAL A 511 -47.78 -13.61 27.43
N ILE A 512 -46.81 -14.37 27.92
CA ILE A 512 -47.04 -15.54 28.79
C ILE A 512 -47.87 -15.12 30.02
N PHE A 513 -48.88 -15.92 30.37
CA PHE A 513 -49.81 -15.72 31.49
C PHE A 513 -50.78 -14.53 31.37
N GLN A 514 -50.85 -13.85 30.22
CA GLN A 514 -51.86 -12.81 30.01
C GLN A 514 -53.19 -13.40 29.49
N ARG A 515 -54.31 -12.91 30.04
CA ARG A 515 -55.69 -13.28 29.68
C ARG A 515 -56.54 -12.02 29.58
N LEU A 516 -57.45 -11.98 28.61
CA LEU A 516 -58.35 -10.84 28.39
C LEU A 516 -59.74 -11.02 29.02
N HIS A 517 -60.19 -12.27 29.21
CA HIS A 517 -61.47 -12.59 29.83
C HIS A 517 -61.29 -13.33 31.16
N THR A 518 -62.27 -13.15 32.05
CA THR A 518 -62.23 -13.79 33.37
C THR A 518 -62.36 -15.30 33.26
N ARG A 519 -61.96 -15.99 34.33
CA ARG A 519 -61.88 -17.46 34.38
C ARG A 519 -63.23 -18.13 34.19
N ASP A 520 -64.30 -17.46 34.60
CA ASP A 520 -65.66 -17.99 34.59
C ASP A 520 -66.30 -17.92 33.19
N ASP A 521 -65.76 -17.07 32.31
CA ASP A 521 -66.26 -16.87 30.95
C ASP A 521 -65.64 -17.85 29.94
N TYR A 522 -64.33 -18.14 30.04
CA TYR A 522 -63.62 -18.99 29.07
C TYR A 522 -62.43 -19.80 29.67
N PRO A 523 -62.31 -21.13 29.43
CA PRO A 523 -61.27 -21.98 30.03
C PRO A 523 -59.90 -21.87 29.34
N GLY A 524 -58.79 -21.61 30.05
CA GLY A 524 -57.43 -21.60 29.46
C GLY A 524 -56.34 -21.02 30.37
N ASN A 525 -55.08 -21.15 29.93
CA ASN A 525 -53.89 -20.88 30.74
C ASN A 525 -53.09 -19.62 30.36
N GLY A 526 -53.39 -18.99 29.21
CA GLY A 526 -52.70 -17.78 28.74
C GLY A 526 -51.28 -18.03 28.20
N ILE A 527 -50.93 -19.28 27.87
CA ILE A 527 -49.62 -19.65 27.30
C ILE A 527 -49.73 -19.93 25.80
N GLY A 528 -50.88 -20.42 25.32
CA GLY A 528 -51.05 -20.90 23.94
C GLY A 528 -50.65 -19.91 22.84
N LEU A 529 -51.08 -18.64 22.92
CA LEU A 529 -50.71 -17.64 21.92
C LEU A 529 -49.22 -17.23 22.01
N ALA A 530 -48.66 -17.13 23.22
CA ALA A 530 -47.24 -16.91 23.41
C ALA A 530 -46.39 -18.05 22.82
N LEU A 531 -46.89 -19.29 22.92
CA LEU A 531 -46.30 -20.47 22.28
C LEU A 531 -46.40 -20.38 20.75
N CYS A 532 -47.56 -19.98 20.20
CA CYS A 532 -47.71 -19.74 18.76
C CYS A 532 -46.66 -18.74 18.25
N LYS A 533 -46.49 -17.62 18.97
CA LYS A 533 -45.46 -16.62 18.64
C LYS A 533 -44.06 -17.20 18.67
N LYS A 534 -43.69 -17.92 19.73
CA LYS A 534 -42.36 -18.53 19.83
C LYS A 534 -42.11 -19.57 18.72
N ILE A 535 -43.12 -20.34 18.32
CA ILE A 535 -43.01 -21.32 17.23
C ILE A 535 -42.78 -20.60 15.90
N VAL A 536 -43.57 -19.57 15.60
CA VAL A 536 -43.43 -18.80 14.35
C VAL A 536 -42.09 -18.07 14.30
N ASP A 537 -41.68 -17.42 15.38
CA ASP A 537 -40.37 -16.74 15.50
C ASP A 537 -39.21 -17.75 15.29
N PHE A 538 -39.32 -18.96 15.84
CA PHE A 538 -38.31 -20.02 15.66
C PHE A 538 -38.21 -20.49 14.20
N HIS A 539 -39.32 -20.51 13.46
CA HIS A 539 -39.34 -20.86 12.04
C HIS A 539 -39.03 -19.66 11.13
N GLY A 540 -38.53 -18.54 11.69
CA GLY A 540 -38.12 -17.36 10.92
C GLY A 540 -39.27 -16.49 10.40
N GLY A 541 -40.48 -16.69 10.91
CA GLY A 541 -41.67 -15.90 10.57
C GLY A 541 -42.04 -14.86 11.63
N ALA A 542 -43.17 -14.20 11.44
CA ALA A 542 -43.80 -13.33 12.45
C ALA A 542 -45.30 -13.62 12.56
N ILE A 543 -45.88 -13.44 13.75
CA ILE A 543 -47.33 -13.55 13.99
C ILE A 543 -47.90 -12.26 14.58
N ALA A 544 -49.09 -11.86 14.13
CA ALA A 544 -49.82 -10.69 14.58
C ALA A 544 -51.34 -10.93 14.56
N ILE A 545 -52.09 -10.01 15.16
CA ILE A 545 -53.54 -9.91 14.95
C ILE A 545 -53.78 -8.81 13.93
N ASP A 546 -54.65 -9.07 12.95
CA ASP A 546 -55.10 -8.07 11.99
C ASP A 546 -56.07 -7.09 12.69
N PRO A 547 -55.67 -5.82 12.85
CA PRO A 547 -56.51 -4.82 13.54
C PRO A 547 -57.68 -4.33 12.68
N GLU A 548 -57.69 -4.61 11.37
CA GLU A 548 -58.74 -4.17 10.44
C GLU A 548 -59.95 -5.12 10.43
N HIS A 549 -59.84 -6.31 11.03
CA HIS A 549 -60.93 -7.27 11.11
C HIS A 549 -61.82 -7.04 12.34
N GLU A 550 -63.04 -6.53 12.13
CA GLU A 550 -63.95 -6.15 13.21
C GLU A 550 -65.01 -7.22 13.58
N GLN A 551 -65.17 -8.26 12.76
CA GLN A 551 -66.24 -9.27 12.92
C GLN A 551 -65.77 -10.58 13.57
N GLY A 552 -64.75 -10.51 14.42
CA GLY A 552 -64.15 -11.66 15.12
C GLY A 552 -62.66 -11.44 15.31
N THR A 553 -61.85 -12.50 15.29
CA THR A 553 -60.39 -12.38 15.36
C THR A 553 -59.75 -12.93 14.09
N ARG A 554 -58.75 -12.22 13.55
CA ARG A 554 -57.92 -12.69 12.44
C ARG A 554 -56.46 -12.72 12.87
N PHE A 555 -55.91 -13.90 13.06
CA PHE A 555 -54.48 -14.10 13.32
C PHE A 555 -53.75 -14.25 12.00
N VAL A 556 -52.71 -13.45 11.77
CA VAL A 556 -51.87 -13.50 10.57
C VAL A 556 -50.47 -13.92 10.96
N PHE A 557 -49.94 -14.96 10.34
CA PHE A 557 -48.56 -15.37 10.56
C PHE A 557 -47.84 -15.72 9.26
N THR A 558 -46.53 -15.58 9.25
CA THR A 558 -45.70 -15.91 8.08
C THR A 558 -44.81 -17.12 8.31
N LEU A 559 -44.50 -17.86 7.24
CA LEU A 559 -43.50 -18.93 7.23
C LEU A 559 -42.70 -18.88 5.91
N PRO A 560 -41.38 -19.17 5.94
CA PRO A 560 -40.57 -19.30 4.73
C PRO A 560 -41.07 -20.43 3.81
N ARG A 561 -40.98 -20.23 2.49
CA ARG A 561 -41.39 -21.20 1.45
C ARG A 561 -40.37 -22.32 1.23
N SER A 562 -39.10 -22.05 1.50
CA SER A 562 -38.00 -23.01 1.47
C SER A 562 -37.04 -22.71 2.61
N ALA A 563 -36.18 -23.68 2.99
CA ALA A 563 -35.13 -23.44 3.97
C ALA A 563 -34.35 -22.18 3.56
N SER A 564 -34.16 -21.25 4.49
CA SER A 564 -33.49 -19.98 4.22
C SER A 564 -32.20 -20.22 3.44
N SER A 565 -31.83 -19.33 2.52
CA SER A 565 -30.53 -19.36 1.85
C SER A 565 -29.36 -19.39 2.85
N ALA A 566 -29.57 -18.96 4.10
CA ALA A 566 -28.61 -19.11 5.19
C ALA A 566 -28.49 -20.56 5.70
N ASP A 567 -29.59 -21.27 5.88
CA ASP A 567 -29.61 -22.68 6.32
C ASP A 567 -29.07 -23.61 5.22
N GLN A 568 -29.35 -23.29 3.94
CA GLN A 568 -28.79 -24.01 2.79
C GLN A 568 -27.28 -23.78 2.66
N LEU A 569 -26.82 -22.54 2.87
CA LEU A 569 -25.40 -22.19 2.83
C LEU A 569 -24.65 -22.82 4.02
N GLU A 570 -25.26 -22.85 5.21
CA GLU A 570 -24.71 -23.51 6.39
C GLU A 570 -24.64 -25.04 6.22
N ALA A 571 -25.68 -25.66 5.66
CA ALA A 571 -25.67 -27.08 5.30
C ALA A 571 -24.64 -27.41 4.21
N GLU A 572 -24.50 -26.57 3.17
CA GLU A 572 -23.44 -26.71 2.15
C GLU A 572 -22.05 -26.52 2.74
N LEU A 573 -21.85 -25.59 3.68
CA LEU A 573 -20.57 -25.34 4.33
C LEU A 573 -20.18 -26.45 5.33
N LEU A 574 -21.16 -27.09 5.98
CA LEU A 574 -20.98 -28.27 6.82
C LEU A 574 -20.67 -29.51 5.97
N ASP A 575 -21.41 -29.75 4.88
CA ASP A 575 -21.17 -30.87 3.96
C ASP A 575 -19.85 -30.72 3.19
N ALA A 576 -19.44 -29.48 2.89
CA ALA A 576 -18.13 -29.15 2.32
C ALA A 576 -16.97 -29.19 3.33
N GLY A 577 -17.23 -29.46 4.62
CA GLY A 577 -16.22 -29.55 5.68
C GLY A 577 -15.53 -28.22 6.02
N VAL A 578 -16.16 -27.09 5.73
CA VAL A 578 -15.65 -25.73 5.97
C VAL A 578 -16.01 -25.24 7.38
N LEU A 579 -17.10 -25.75 7.96
CA LEU A 579 -17.52 -25.47 9.34
C LEU A 579 -17.42 -26.75 10.19
N ASP A 580 -16.93 -26.60 11.43
CA ASP A 580 -16.92 -27.69 12.43
C ASP A 580 -18.25 -27.67 13.19
N ALA A 581 -18.91 -28.83 13.30
CA ALA A 581 -20.29 -28.98 13.80
C ALA A 581 -20.50 -28.56 15.27
N GLY A 582 -19.47 -28.05 15.94
CA GLY A 582 -19.50 -27.58 17.33
C GLY A 582 -19.43 -26.06 17.53
N VAL A 583 -19.37 -25.26 16.46
CA VAL A 583 -19.23 -23.81 16.56
C VAL A 583 -20.22 -23.13 15.63
N LEU A 584 -21.37 -22.71 16.15
CA LEU A 584 -22.10 -21.46 15.87
C LEU A 584 -23.49 -21.54 16.51
N ASP A 585 -23.62 -20.96 17.71
CA ASP A 585 -24.91 -20.53 18.28
C ASP A 585 -24.80 -19.01 18.39
N VAL A 586 -25.16 -18.32 17.30
CA VAL A 586 -25.32 -16.87 17.31
C VAL A 586 -26.72 -16.60 16.78
N GLY A 587 -27.67 -16.49 17.71
CA GLY A 587 -29.02 -16.06 17.40
C GLY A 587 -29.03 -14.75 16.60
N SER A 588 -29.83 -14.73 15.53
CA SER A 588 -30.03 -13.60 14.64
C SER A 588 -30.37 -12.32 15.41
N PRO A 589 -29.75 -11.16 15.09
CA PRO A 589 -30.10 -9.90 15.72
C PRO A 589 -31.43 -9.38 15.15
N GLY A 590 -32.41 -9.14 16.03
CA GLY A 590 -33.68 -8.52 15.68
C GLY A 590 -33.51 -7.12 15.11
N VAL A 591 -34.12 -6.89 13.95
CA VAL A 591 -34.21 -5.57 13.30
C VAL A 591 -35.15 -4.69 14.12
N ALA A 592 -34.62 -3.57 14.63
CA ALA A 592 -35.42 -2.55 15.30
C ALA A 592 -36.14 -1.68 14.26
N SER A 593 -37.47 -1.74 14.28
CA SER A 593 -38.36 -0.81 13.59
C SER A 593 -38.28 0.57 14.25
N SER A 594 -37.94 1.61 13.49
CA SER A 594 -38.09 2.99 13.90
C SER A 594 -39.16 3.66 13.04
N ASP A 595 -40.33 3.91 13.63
CA ASP A 595 -41.31 4.86 13.12
C ASP A 595 -40.90 6.29 13.47
N GLY A 596 -41.01 7.17 12.48
CA GLY A 596 -40.74 8.59 12.58
C GLY A 596 -41.27 9.32 11.36
N ALA A 597 -42.59 9.37 11.23
CA ALA A 597 -43.28 10.15 10.20
C ALA A 597 -43.17 11.66 10.47
N SER A 598 -42.72 12.41 9.46
CA SER A 598 -43.10 13.81 9.25
C SER A 598 -43.20 14.11 7.75
N SER A 599 -44.44 14.22 7.29
CA SER A 599 -44.95 14.97 6.13
C SER A 599 -44.29 16.37 6.03
N ASP A 600 -44.00 16.99 4.88
CA ASP A 600 -44.83 17.19 3.67
C ASP A 600 -43.97 17.83 2.52
N PRO A 601 -44.51 18.16 1.31
CA PRO A 601 -43.86 17.95 0.02
C PRO A 601 -43.26 19.20 -0.64
N VAL A 602 -42.43 19.01 -1.69
CA VAL A 602 -42.04 20.07 -2.64
C VAL A 602 -42.08 19.53 -4.09
N PRO A 603 -42.61 20.29 -5.06
CA PRO A 603 -42.96 19.81 -6.40
C PRO A 603 -41.84 19.96 -7.45
N ALA A 604 -42.05 19.31 -8.59
CA ALA A 604 -41.27 19.48 -9.81
C ALA A 604 -41.64 20.79 -10.56
N GLY A 605 -40.64 21.46 -11.15
CA GLY A 605 -40.87 22.59 -12.06
C GLY A 605 -39.61 23.35 -12.54
N ALA A 606 -39.08 22.91 -13.68
CA ALA A 606 -38.55 23.69 -14.82
C ALA A 606 -37.42 24.75 -14.71
N ALA A 607 -36.54 24.66 -15.72
CA ALA A 607 -35.96 25.74 -16.56
C ALA A 607 -34.54 26.27 -16.28
N GLY A 608 -33.79 26.43 -17.40
CA GLY A 608 -32.68 27.39 -17.58
C GLY A 608 -31.29 26.77 -17.58
N ALA A 609 -30.71 26.36 -18.71
CA ALA A 609 -30.10 27.16 -19.80
C ALA A 609 -28.64 27.60 -19.53
N ALA A 610 -27.85 27.48 -20.61
CA ALA A 610 -26.46 27.92 -20.84
C ALA A 610 -25.37 27.11 -20.11
N GLY A 611 -24.32 26.61 -20.76
CA GLY A 611 -23.85 26.73 -22.14
C GLY A 611 -22.34 26.51 -22.12
N ASP A 612 -21.82 25.60 -22.94
CA ASP A 612 -20.74 25.96 -23.86
C ASP A 612 -20.57 24.91 -24.97
N SER A 613 -20.88 25.38 -26.17
CA SER A 613 -20.18 25.14 -27.45
C SER A 613 -18.65 25.08 -27.30
N ALA A 614 -17.83 24.54 -28.21
CA ALA A 614 -17.97 23.83 -29.48
C ALA A 614 -16.54 23.48 -29.97
N GLY A 615 -16.47 22.56 -30.94
CA GLY A 615 -15.33 22.37 -31.88
C GLY A 615 -14.41 21.22 -31.44
N GLY A 616 -14.38 20.05 -32.12
CA GLY A 616 -14.20 19.87 -33.57
C GLY A 616 -12.70 20.08 -33.88
N ASP A 617 -11.93 19.20 -34.49
CA ASP A 617 -12.09 18.08 -35.43
C ASP A 617 -11.01 17.03 -35.06
N GLY A 618 -11.09 15.73 -35.33
CA GLY A 618 -11.50 15.07 -36.58
C GLY A 618 -10.26 14.36 -37.15
N THR A 619 -10.36 13.03 -37.34
CA THR A 619 -9.71 12.16 -38.35
C THR A 619 -9.85 10.71 -37.85
N THR A 620 -10.93 10.00 -38.22
CA THR A 620 -10.98 8.92 -39.24
C THR A 620 -9.93 7.81 -39.04
N ALA A 621 -10.35 6.63 -38.57
CA ALA A 621 -10.91 5.50 -39.36
C ALA A 621 -9.82 4.73 -40.13
N ALA A 622 -9.86 3.42 -40.32
CA ALA A 622 -10.61 2.29 -39.78
C ALA A 622 -10.00 1.02 -40.41
N ARG A 623 -10.22 -0.12 -39.75
CA ARG A 623 -10.50 -1.44 -40.35
C ARG A 623 -9.45 -2.16 -41.23
N ALA A 624 -9.12 -3.37 -40.75
CA ALA A 624 -9.57 -4.67 -41.27
C ALA A 624 -8.45 -5.68 -41.61
N ALA A 625 -8.54 -6.81 -40.89
CA ALA A 625 -8.61 -8.19 -41.37
C ALA A 625 -7.50 -8.80 -42.26
N ASP A 626 -6.96 -9.89 -41.71
CA ASP A 626 -6.82 -11.23 -42.30
C ASP A 626 -5.58 -11.61 -43.15
N SER A 627 -5.24 -12.89 -42.98
CA SER A 627 -4.40 -13.81 -43.76
C SER A 627 -2.90 -13.98 -43.40
N GLY A 628 -2.56 -15.20 -42.96
CA GLY A 628 -1.72 -16.10 -43.77
C GLY A 628 -0.24 -16.31 -43.41
N GLY A 629 0.05 -17.42 -42.71
CA GLY A 629 0.88 -18.53 -43.23
C GLY A 629 2.43 -18.53 -43.12
N ALA A 630 2.95 -19.77 -43.01
CA ALA A 630 4.33 -20.29 -43.21
C ALA A 630 5.29 -20.21 -42.00
N ARG A 631 5.79 -21.30 -41.39
CA ARG A 631 6.58 -22.51 -41.80
C ARG A 631 8.10 -22.36 -41.54
N GLY A 632 8.65 -23.35 -40.83
CA GLY A 632 10.08 -23.70 -40.62
C GLY A 632 10.27 -24.32 -39.23
N ALA A 633 10.41 -25.64 -38.97
CA ALA A 633 11.46 -26.61 -39.37
C ALA A 633 12.87 -26.05 -39.17
N GLY A 634 13.86 -26.68 -38.52
CA GLY A 634 14.12 -27.93 -37.80
C GLY A 634 15.51 -27.73 -37.13
N ASP A 635 15.85 -28.37 -36.01
CA ASP A 635 16.88 -29.43 -35.89
C ASP A 635 17.06 -29.62 -34.35
N ALA A 636 16.86 -30.78 -33.72
CA ALA A 636 17.58 -32.06 -33.79
C ALA A 636 18.98 -32.04 -33.15
N GLU A 637 19.07 -32.49 -31.88
CA GLU A 637 20.13 -33.32 -31.24
C GLU A 637 19.82 -33.36 -29.71
N GLY A 638 19.78 -34.46 -28.96
CA GLY A 638 20.10 -35.85 -29.27
C GLY A 638 21.15 -36.47 -28.32
N VAL A 639 20.82 -36.68 -27.02
CA VAL A 639 21.23 -37.86 -26.19
C VAL A 639 22.73 -37.93 -25.78
N PRO A 640 23.19 -38.71 -24.74
CA PRO A 640 22.51 -39.57 -23.76
C PRO A 640 22.82 -39.35 -22.26
N ASP A 641 21.96 -40.02 -21.48
CA ASP A 641 22.11 -40.51 -20.11
C ASP A 641 23.13 -41.66 -19.98
N GLY A 642 23.76 -41.85 -18.82
CA GLY A 642 24.69 -42.96 -18.60
C GLY A 642 25.37 -43.05 -17.22
N ASP A 643 24.62 -43.52 -16.24
CA ASP A 643 24.94 -44.59 -15.26
C ASP A 643 26.35 -44.68 -14.62
N ALA A 644 26.45 -44.54 -13.28
CA ALA A 644 27.41 -45.29 -12.45
C ALA A 644 27.08 -45.23 -10.94
N ARG A 645 26.89 -46.43 -10.37
CA ARG A 645 26.88 -46.79 -8.94
C ARG A 645 28.26 -46.66 -8.29
N ALA A 646 28.27 -46.41 -6.97
CA ALA A 646 29.14 -47.02 -5.91
C ALA A 646 29.21 -46.03 -4.71
N GLU A 647 28.64 -46.38 -3.55
CA GLU A 647 29.32 -46.99 -2.38
C GLU A 647 30.44 -46.13 -1.77
N GLY A 648 30.32 -45.86 -0.46
CA GLY A 648 31.41 -45.30 0.34
C GLY A 648 30.95 -44.58 1.60
N ALA A 649 30.61 -45.35 2.64
CA ALA A 649 30.61 -44.87 4.01
C ALA A 649 32.05 -44.62 4.47
N GLU A 650 32.32 -43.52 5.18
CA GLU A 650 33.09 -43.49 6.44
C GLU A 650 33.31 -42.04 6.94
N ARG A 651 33.00 -41.88 8.24
CA ARG A 651 33.33 -40.81 9.20
C ARG A 651 32.41 -39.60 9.34
#